data_AF-A0AAE4AMU8-F1
#
_entry.id   AF-A0AAE4AMU8-F1
#
_cell.length_a   1.000
_cell.length_b   1.000
_cell.length_c   1.000
_cell.angle_alpha   90.00
_cell.angle_beta   90.00
_cell.angle_gamma   90.00
#
_symmetry.space_group_name_H-M   'P 1'
#
loop_
_entity.id
_entity.type
_entity.pdbx_description
1 polymer ?
#
loop_
_entity_poly.entity_id
_entity_poly.type
_entity_poly.pdbx_seq_one_letter_code
_entity_poly.pdbx_strand_id
1 'polypeptide(L)'
;MGNSFGSLGDLFPETVVPCRIRGCKNVLHISGDEAMHNVARGKGNRPDRMCEECFARMQTLSDMEVPCSKAGCEGKWLWNRFQQLEAIAQGRELTPPRGLCQACRDAAKSIAAQQIPCRLKGCANTWTWTAREQIEADGKGAPRRLCDECFATLNSLNDIEVHCRVKGCTHSFVWNRYQQLEHIRSGKNLDNPPHRMCDDCFKQFNTLTNTEQPCKIHGCKNTWTYSAYEQLELLRTTPEGETPAVPSRMCKDCFEFFNSAKDAEVACRNRGCKHTWTWTRSMQLSARLRGQQRPPARLCEECNAALKTLSDREVPCMVQGCSGSWLYKADDQLRDKCLGKDTPQKRCAACQDFLANHQPEELHCEQCGKSISWSVQEQLLCQLGTFNKPARCADCVGSEIAAIRQPEPEPSASRPVIRIPSAGPWTEHSATRDWPQRMNTDLIDRMERAAIRVVCIGDELTFSADDESKSWPKLLEQRLQAREASKRQVCVLNAGIAGTTTALGVRRFLRDIVPFTPHLVVFSFAFSDAHFQLHGTELSNEELRGRLERLTEDFIAFDALLEEHNLKALCWLPNPIYPNEAPDEQFDAGKHQQWAYSQQLLFDSVLRLRRQNCQKAGLPLLDARSLFEINGAHSARKWMGSWFLHNDIGAQNVAAWIESEIQTKNLLP
;
A
#
# COMPACT_ATOMS: atom_id res chain seq x y z
N MET A 1 -63.03 102.71 -17.93
CA MET A 1 -61.61 102.47 -17.61
C MET A 1 -61.27 103.27 -16.37
N GLY A 2 -60.96 102.58 -15.28
CA GLY A 2 -60.57 103.15 -14.00
C GLY A 2 -59.94 102.02 -13.19
N ASN A 3 -58.71 101.66 -13.57
CA ASN A 3 -57.93 100.66 -12.85
C ASN A 3 -57.59 101.24 -11.47
N SER A 4 -58.27 100.74 -10.45
CA SER A 4 -57.84 100.89 -9.06
C SER A 4 -56.53 100.12 -8.92
N PHE A 5 -55.43 100.87 -8.74
CA PHE A 5 -54.13 100.33 -8.39
C PHE A 5 -54.25 99.59 -7.06
N GLY A 6 -54.09 98.26 -7.09
CA GLY A 6 -53.93 97.43 -5.90
C GLY A 6 -52.71 97.87 -5.09
N SER A 7 -52.75 97.55 -3.78
CA SER A 7 -51.67 97.85 -2.86
C SER A 7 -50.35 97.29 -3.40
N LEU A 8 -49.24 98.02 -3.24
CA LEU A 8 -47.90 97.54 -3.57
C LEU A 8 -47.55 96.21 -2.87
N GLY A 9 -48.30 95.81 -1.82
CA GLY A 9 -48.18 94.53 -1.13
C GLY A 9 -48.70 93.32 -1.89
N ASP A 10 -49.58 93.50 -2.87
CA ASP A 10 -50.13 92.42 -3.70
C ASP A 10 -49.08 91.82 -4.67
N LEU A 11 -47.91 92.45 -4.77
CA LEU A 11 -46.79 92.00 -5.60
C LEU A 11 -45.81 91.07 -4.86
N PHE A 12 -45.99 90.83 -3.55
CA PHE A 12 -45.13 89.96 -2.75
C PHE A 12 -45.90 88.73 -2.27
N PRO A 13 -45.51 87.49 -2.66
CA PRO A 13 -46.20 86.28 -2.24
C PRO A 13 -46.01 86.01 -0.73
N GLU A 14 -47.01 85.39 -0.11
CA GLU A 14 -46.96 84.91 1.27
C GLU A 14 -45.77 83.95 1.44
N THR A 15 -44.90 84.22 2.42
CA THR A 15 -43.66 83.45 2.64
C THR A 15 -43.76 82.60 3.89
N VAL A 16 -43.56 81.29 3.73
CA VAL A 16 -43.55 80.33 4.83
C VAL A 16 -42.09 80.07 5.26
N VAL A 17 -41.79 80.30 6.54
CA VAL A 17 -40.42 80.15 7.08
C VAL A 17 -40.44 79.19 8.29
N PRO A 18 -39.59 78.15 8.33
CA PRO A 18 -39.53 77.24 9.48
C PRO A 18 -39.02 77.95 10.74
N CYS A 19 -39.52 77.51 11.89
CA CYS A 19 -39.05 77.98 13.19
C CYS A 19 -37.54 77.75 13.37
N ARG A 20 -36.84 78.75 13.90
CA ARG A 20 -35.39 78.68 14.17
C ARG A 20 -34.97 77.64 15.22
N ILE A 21 -35.86 77.23 16.11
CA ILE A 21 -35.53 76.29 17.20
C ILE A 21 -35.30 74.89 16.65
N ARG A 22 -34.09 74.35 16.86
CA ARG A 22 -33.73 72.99 16.41
C ARG A 22 -34.60 71.94 17.10
N GLY A 23 -35.44 71.27 16.31
CA GLY A 23 -36.40 70.25 16.78
C GLY A 23 -37.86 70.71 16.74
N CYS A 24 -38.11 72.01 16.61
CA CYS A 24 -39.47 72.52 16.39
C CYS A 24 -39.90 72.29 14.93
N LYS A 25 -41.14 71.79 14.74
CA LYS A 25 -41.70 71.53 13.41
C LYS A 25 -42.63 72.64 12.91
N ASN A 26 -42.82 73.71 13.69
CA ASN A 26 -43.76 74.78 13.37
C ASN A 26 -43.18 75.72 12.30
N VAL A 27 -44.07 76.30 11.50
CA VAL A 27 -43.75 77.27 10.46
C VAL A 27 -44.40 78.61 10.75
N LEU A 28 -43.77 79.69 10.31
CA LEU A 28 -44.28 81.06 10.39
C LEU A 28 -44.79 81.47 9.00
N HIS A 29 -45.99 82.04 8.97
CA HIS A 29 -46.61 82.63 7.79
C HIS A 29 -46.36 84.14 7.77
N ILE A 30 -45.76 84.65 6.71
CA ILE A 30 -45.44 86.07 6.54
C ILE A 30 -46.28 86.62 5.39
N SER A 31 -47.16 87.58 5.69
CA SER A 31 -48.02 88.22 4.69
C SER A 31 -47.22 89.12 3.72
N GLY A 32 -47.76 89.38 2.52
CA GLY A 32 -47.10 90.15 1.46
C GLY A 32 -46.70 91.59 1.87
N ASP A 33 -47.56 92.26 2.64
CA ASP A 33 -47.27 93.60 3.20
C ASP A 33 -46.11 93.56 4.21
N GLU A 34 -46.05 92.51 5.03
CA GLU A 34 -44.99 92.32 6.03
C GLU A 34 -43.65 91.94 5.34
N ALA A 35 -43.69 91.17 4.25
CA ALA A 35 -42.54 90.87 3.41
C ALA A 35 -41.95 92.14 2.77
N MET A 36 -42.79 93.03 2.25
CA MET A 36 -42.37 94.33 1.71
C MET A 36 -41.73 95.23 2.79
N HIS A 37 -42.34 95.31 3.98
CA HIS A 37 -41.79 96.08 5.11
C HIS A 37 -40.44 95.55 5.60
N ASN A 38 -40.20 94.23 5.53
CA ASN A 38 -38.93 93.61 5.90
C ASN A 38 -37.79 93.93 4.92
N VAL A 39 -38.11 94.08 3.63
CA VAL A 39 -37.15 94.49 2.59
C VAL A 39 -36.83 95.98 2.69
N ALA A 40 -37.82 96.83 2.97
CA ALA A 40 -37.67 98.29 2.99
C ALA A 40 -36.87 98.85 4.18
N ARG A 41 -36.86 98.17 5.34
CA ARG A 41 -36.31 98.73 6.59
C ARG A 41 -34.88 98.34 6.96
N GLY A 42 -34.19 97.48 6.20
CA GLY A 42 -32.81 97.12 6.56
C GLY A 42 -32.66 96.71 8.04
N LYS A 43 -33.48 95.73 8.48
CA LYS A 43 -33.60 95.09 9.81
C LYS A 43 -34.50 95.74 10.89
N GLY A 44 -35.33 94.87 11.50
CA GLY A 44 -35.58 94.84 12.95
C GLY A 44 -37.01 95.13 13.43
N ASN A 45 -37.82 94.08 13.68
CA ASN A 45 -38.79 94.03 14.81
C ASN A 45 -39.46 92.64 15.05
N ARG A 46 -38.65 91.58 15.11
CA ARG A 46 -38.89 90.27 15.79
C ARG A 46 -37.50 89.63 15.95
N PRO A 47 -37.09 89.05 17.09
CA PRO A 47 -35.75 88.45 17.22
C PRO A 47 -35.65 87.19 16.35
N ASP A 48 -35.33 87.36 15.06
CA ASP A 48 -35.04 86.35 14.03
C ASP A 48 -35.65 84.95 14.24
N ARG A 49 -36.98 85.02 14.41
CA ARG A 49 -38.11 84.15 13.99
C ARG A 49 -38.16 82.71 14.52
N MET A 50 -38.54 82.64 15.79
CA MET A 50 -39.17 81.48 16.46
C MET A 50 -40.70 81.56 16.31
N CYS A 51 -41.41 80.42 16.27
CA CYS A 51 -42.89 80.39 16.25
C CYS A 51 -43.49 80.93 17.56
N GLU A 52 -44.79 81.27 17.56
CA GLU A 52 -45.48 81.85 18.73
C GLU A 52 -45.41 80.93 19.96
N GLU A 53 -45.59 79.63 19.77
CA GLU A 53 -45.47 78.64 20.85
C GLU A 53 -44.06 78.61 21.46
N CYS A 54 -43.02 78.61 20.62
CA CYS A 54 -41.64 78.64 21.08
C CYS A 54 -41.30 79.95 21.79
N PHE A 55 -41.82 81.08 21.30
CA PHE A 55 -41.61 82.39 21.91
C PHE A 55 -42.29 82.48 23.29
N ALA A 56 -43.55 82.07 23.39
CA ALA A 56 -44.28 82.00 24.65
C ALA A 56 -43.56 81.08 25.65
N ARG A 57 -43.10 79.89 25.20
CA ARG A 57 -42.36 78.97 26.07
C ARG A 57 -41.02 79.54 26.51
N MET A 58 -40.28 80.22 25.63
CA MET A 58 -39.01 80.85 25.98
C MET A 58 -39.14 81.89 27.11
N GLN A 59 -40.26 82.62 27.16
CA GLN A 59 -40.53 83.59 28.23
C GLN A 59 -40.72 82.93 29.60
N THR A 60 -41.20 81.68 29.63
CA THR A 60 -41.42 80.92 30.88
C THR A 60 -40.15 80.26 31.42
N LEU A 61 -39.09 80.19 30.62
CA LEU A 61 -37.81 79.60 31.03
C LEU A 61 -36.94 80.67 31.69
N SER A 62 -36.00 80.24 32.53
CA SER A 62 -34.91 81.05 33.13
C SER A 62 -33.58 80.36 32.87
N ASP A 63 -32.49 81.11 32.70
CA ASP A 63 -31.17 80.48 32.55
C ASP A 63 -30.83 79.70 33.84
N MET A 64 -30.26 78.50 33.69
CA MET A 64 -29.92 77.62 34.81
C MET A 64 -28.42 77.44 34.91
N GLU A 65 -27.85 77.61 36.11
CA GLU A 65 -26.47 77.23 36.38
C GLU A 65 -26.40 75.73 36.73
N VAL A 66 -25.64 74.98 35.93
CA VAL A 66 -25.49 73.53 36.08
C VAL A 66 -24.06 73.23 36.54
N PRO A 67 -23.84 72.34 37.51
CA PRO A 67 -22.50 71.96 37.94
C PRO A 67 -21.72 71.27 36.80
N CYS A 68 -20.40 71.48 36.79
CA CYS A 68 -19.49 70.83 35.85
C CYS A 68 -19.51 69.30 36.02
N SER A 69 -19.45 68.57 34.90
CA SER A 69 -19.38 67.10 34.92
C SER A 69 -18.02 66.54 35.34
N LYS A 70 -16.96 67.37 35.41
CA LYS A 70 -15.64 66.96 35.89
C LYS A 70 -15.70 66.69 37.41
N ALA A 71 -15.29 65.51 37.84
CA ALA A 71 -15.16 65.20 39.25
C ALA A 71 -14.19 66.18 39.95
N GLY A 72 -14.57 66.71 41.11
CA GLY A 72 -13.76 67.68 41.86
C GLY A 72 -13.74 69.11 41.31
N CYS A 73 -14.52 69.42 40.26
CA CYS A 73 -14.65 70.79 39.75
C CYS A 73 -15.90 71.47 40.32
N GLU A 74 -15.72 72.57 41.04
CA GLU A 74 -16.82 73.41 41.57
C GLU A 74 -17.38 74.41 40.53
N GLY A 75 -16.78 74.45 39.34
CA GLY A 75 -17.22 75.34 38.27
C GLY A 75 -18.64 75.00 37.80
N LYS A 76 -19.38 76.04 37.40
CA LYS A 76 -20.72 75.89 36.82
C LYS A 76 -20.70 76.34 35.35
N TRP A 77 -21.69 75.89 34.60
CA TRP A 77 -21.93 76.37 33.24
C TRP A 77 -23.38 76.77 33.07
N LEU A 78 -23.60 77.74 32.17
CA LEU A 78 -24.92 78.29 31.91
C LEU A 78 -25.65 77.42 30.89
N TRP A 79 -26.70 76.72 31.33
CA TRP A 79 -27.69 76.12 30.45
C TRP A 79 -28.77 77.17 30.17
N ASN A 80 -28.59 77.88 29.06
CA ASN A 80 -29.44 79.03 28.75
C ASN A 80 -30.84 78.60 28.30
N ARG A 81 -31.80 79.53 28.39
CA ARG A 81 -33.21 79.31 28.01
C ARG A 81 -33.40 78.83 26.58
N PHE A 82 -32.50 79.21 25.68
CA PHE A 82 -32.55 78.78 24.28
C PHE A 82 -32.21 77.29 24.14
N GLN A 83 -31.17 76.82 24.83
CA GLN A 83 -30.78 75.40 24.88
C GLN A 83 -31.83 74.54 25.60
N GLN A 84 -32.46 75.08 26.63
CA GLN A 84 -33.59 74.43 27.31
C GLN A 84 -34.78 74.26 26.35
N LEU A 85 -35.09 75.30 25.58
CA LEU A 85 -36.17 75.26 24.60
C LEU A 85 -35.90 74.27 23.45
N GLU A 86 -34.65 74.17 22.98
CA GLU A 86 -34.25 73.15 22.00
C GLU A 86 -34.43 71.73 22.53
N ALA A 87 -34.10 71.48 23.81
CA ALA A 87 -34.29 70.17 24.44
C ALA A 87 -35.80 69.80 24.50
N ILE A 88 -36.65 70.75 24.91
CA ILE A 88 -38.10 70.56 24.95
C ILE A 88 -38.66 70.31 23.54
N ALA A 89 -38.23 71.08 22.55
CA ALA A 89 -38.68 70.93 21.16
C ALA A 89 -38.31 69.56 20.58
N GLN A 90 -37.23 68.95 21.06
CA GLN A 90 -36.80 67.59 20.70
C GLN A 90 -37.48 66.49 21.53
N GLY A 91 -38.47 66.84 22.36
CA GLY A 91 -39.20 65.90 23.22
C GLY A 91 -38.40 65.42 24.43
N ARG A 92 -37.32 66.11 24.82
CA ARG A 92 -36.52 65.76 25.99
C ARG A 92 -37.06 66.45 27.24
N GLU A 93 -36.97 65.77 28.38
CA GLU A 93 -37.29 66.35 29.69
C GLU A 93 -36.39 67.55 30.00
N LEU A 94 -36.85 68.47 30.85
CA LEU A 94 -36.13 69.68 31.26
C LEU A 94 -34.99 69.37 32.26
N THR A 95 -34.27 68.28 32.04
CA THR A 95 -33.16 67.82 32.87
C THR A 95 -31.86 68.32 32.24
N PRO A 96 -31.04 69.10 32.97
CA PRO A 96 -29.81 69.64 32.40
C PRO A 96 -28.87 68.50 32.00
N PRO A 97 -28.29 68.52 30.77
CA PRO A 97 -27.34 67.50 30.36
C PRO A 97 -26.06 67.60 31.20
N ARG A 98 -25.30 66.50 31.30
CA ARG A 98 -23.93 66.60 31.82
C ARG A 98 -23.13 67.50 30.88
N GLY A 99 -22.43 68.48 31.42
CA GLY A 99 -21.67 69.46 30.64
C GLY A 99 -20.47 69.99 31.42
N LEU A 100 -19.45 70.44 30.69
CA LEU A 100 -18.25 71.02 31.27
C LEU A 100 -18.41 72.55 31.44
N CYS A 101 -17.81 73.11 32.49
CA CYS A 101 -17.62 74.57 32.62
C CYS A 101 -16.69 75.11 31.54
N GLN A 102 -16.74 76.43 31.29
CA GLN A 102 -15.97 77.04 30.20
C GLN A 102 -14.47 76.73 30.30
N ALA A 103 -13.90 76.84 31.50
CA ALA A 103 -12.50 76.49 31.77
C ALA A 103 -12.18 75.01 31.45
N CYS A 104 -13.07 74.08 31.82
CA CYS A 104 -12.89 72.66 31.50
C CYS A 104 -13.09 72.36 30.00
N ARG A 105 -13.94 73.10 29.28
CA ARG A 105 -14.08 72.98 27.83
C ARG A 105 -12.84 73.45 27.10
N ASP A 106 -12.26 74.56 27.55
CA ASP A 106 -11.03 75.08 26.98
C ASP A 106 -9.84 74.16 27.28
N ALA A 107 -9.79 73.55 28.47
CA ALA A 107 -8.86 72.47 28.78
C ALA A 107 -9.09 71.20 27.94
N ALA A 108 -10.34 70.90 27.54
CA ALA A 108 -10.64 69.77 26.67
C ALA A 108 -10.10 69.97 25.25
N LYS A 109 -10.04 71.21 24.76
CA LYS A 109 -9.51 71.53 23.42
C LYS A 109 -8.01 71.25 23.31
N SER A 110 -7.27 71.30 24.42
CA SER A 110 -5.84 70.99 24.45
C SER A 110 -5.53 69.52 24.68
N ILE A 111 -6.53 68.67 24.93
CA ILE A 111 -6.37 67.22 25.09
C ILE A 111 -6.68 66.53 23.76
N ALA A 112 -5.74 65.75 23.25
CA ALA A 112 -5.96 64.93 22.06
C ALA A 112 -6.79 63.68 22.42
N ALA A 113 -7.70 63.28 21.52
CA ALA A 113 -8.40 62.01 21.65
C ALA A 113 -7.39 60.84 21.56
N GLN A 114 -7.53 59.84 22.43
CA GLN A 114 -6.65 58.68 22.47
C GLN A 114 -7.33 57.45 21.86
N GLN A 115 -6.56 56.60 21.20
CA GLN A 115 -7.03 55.31 20.68
C GLN A 115 -6.72 54.21 21.70
N ILE A 116 -7.76 53.57 22.24
CA ILE A 116 -7.64 52.55 23.29
C ILE A 116 -7.97 51.17 22.70
N PRO A 117 -7.17 50.12 22.98
CA PRO A 117 -7.45 48.78 22.49
C PRO A 117 -8.82 48.24 22.92
N CYS A 118 -9.45 47.47 22.04
CA CYS A 118 -10.66 46.73 22.33
C CYS A 118 -10.43 45.72 23.47
N ARG A 119 -11.40 45.60 24.38
CA ARG A 119 -11.38 44.61 25.47
C ARG A 119 -11.40 43.16 24.97
N LEU A 120 -11.93 42.91 23.77
CA LEU A 120 -12.13 41.57 23.24
C LEU A 120 -10.78 40.90 22.91
N LYS A 121 -10.57 39.68 23.42
CA LYS A 121 -9.35 38.92 23.13
C LYS A 121 -9.27 38.60 21.62
N GLY A 122 -8.15 38.96 21.00
CA GLY A 122 -7.92 38.73 19.57
C GLY A 122 -8.43 39.83 18.63
N CYS A 123 -9.04 40.91 19.16
CA CYS A 123 -9.41 42.07 18.36
C CYS A 123 -8.27 43.10 18.32
N ALA A 124 -7.82 43.48 17.12
CA ALA A 124 -6.79 44.50 16.92
C ALA A 124 -7.35 45.94 16.87
N ASN A 125 -8.67 46.10 16.86
CA ASN A 125 -9.31 47.40 16.71
C ASN A 125 -9.22 48.22 18.01
N THR A 126 -9.27 49.54 17.84
CA THR A 126 -9.31 50.51 18.93
C THR A 126 -10.66 51.21 18.99
N TRP A 127 -10.93 51.88 20.10
CA TRP A 127 -12.02 52.85 20.23
C TRP A 127 -11.47 54.20 20.67
N THR A 128 -12.22 55.25 20.36
CA THR A 128 -11.77 56.62 20.62
C THR A 128 -12.17 57.05 22.03
N TRP A 129 -11.18 57.24 22.89
CA TRP A 129 -11.37 57.87 24.20
C TRP A 129 -11.28 59.38 24.05
N THR A 130 -12.45 60.03 24.05
CA THR A 130 -12.55 61.45 23.70
C THR A 130 -11.95 62.35 24.77
N ALA A 131 -11.47 63.53 24.38
CA ALA A 131 -10.92 64.53 25.30
C ALA A 131 -11.88 64.87 26.45
N ARG A 132 -13.17 64.87 26.16
CA ARG A 132 -14.23 65.07 27.15
C ARG A 132 -14.30 63.93 28.16
N GLU A 133 -14.30 62.68 27.71
CA GLU A 133 -14.31 61.50 28.60
C GLU A 133 -13.03 61.40 29.43
N GLN A 134 -11.89 61.85 28.90
CA GLN A 134 -10.62 61.93 29.64
C GLN A 134 -10.69 62.91 30.82
N ILE A 135 -11.32 64.08 30.61
CA ILE A 135 -11.55 65.05 31.68
C ILE A 135 -12.56 64.52 32.70
N GLU A 136 -13.65 63.91 32.23
CA GLU A 136 -14.68 63.33 33.11
C GLU A 136 -14.13 62.15 33.95
N ALA A 137 -13.09 61.46 33.48
CA ALA A 137 -12.42 60.38 34.20
C ALA A 137 -11.48 60.86 35.31
N ASP A 138 -11.10 62.15 35.33
CA ASP A 138 -10.30 62.79 36.38
C ASP A 138 -9.04 61.99 36.79
N GLY A 139 -8.22 61.64 35.79
CA GLY A 139 -6.98 60.88 35.99
C GLY A 139 -7.15 59.36 36.15
N LYS A 140 -8.39 58.85 36.18
CA LYS A 140 -8.64 57.40 36.08
C LYS A 140 -8.37 56.95 34.64
N GLY A 141 -7.65 55.84 34.49
CA GLY A 141 -7.32 55.27 33.17
C GLY A 141 -8.57 54.89 32.36
N ALA A 142 -8.37 54.70 31.05
CA ALA A 142 -9.46 54.38 30.13
C ALA A 142 -10.23 53.10 30.54
N PRO A 143 -11.57 53.11 30.47
CA PRO A 143 -12.40 51.94 30.80
C PRO A 143 -12.20 50.79 29.82
N ARG A 144 -12.34 49.54 30.28
CA ARG A 144 -12.29 48.36 29.40
C ARG A 144 -13.59 48.21 28.61
N ARG A 145 -13.63 48.73 27.38
CA ARG A 145 -14.79 48.69 26.46
C ARG A 145 -14.49 47.94 25.17
N LEU A 146 -15.54 47.52 24.47
CA LEU A 146 -15.45 46.99 23.10
C LEU A 146 -15.27 48.15 22.12
N CYS A 147 -14.62 47.89 20.97
CA CYS A 147 -14.66 48.84 19.86
C CYS A 147 -16.05 48.91 19.23
N ASP A 148 -16.32 50.00 18.50
CA ASP A 148 -17.64 50.27 17.91
C ASP A 148 -18.12 49.10 17.04
N GLU A 149 -17.22 48.50 16.27
CA GLU A 149 -17.51 47.33 15.44
C GLU A 149 -17.88 46.11 16.29
N CYS A 150 -17.09 45.77 17.32
CA CYS A 150 -17.39 44.65 18.21
C CYS A 150 -18.66 44.87 19.02
N PHE A 151 -18.94 46.10 19.43
CA PHE A 151 -20.17 46.45 20.14
C PHE A 151 -21.40 46.34 19.24
N ALA A 152 -21.31 46.81 17.98
CA ALA A 152 -22.36 46.65 16.99
C ALA A 152 -22.62 45.17 16.69
N THR A 153 -21.58 44.36 16.47
CA THR A 153 -21.73 42.90 16.27
C THR A 153 -22.33 42.23 17.51
N LEU A 154 -21.89 42.60 18.72
CA LEU A 154 -22.46 42.01 19.95
C LEU A 154 -23.96 42.28 20.06
N ASN A 155 -24.42 43.46 19.65
CA ASN A 155 -25.84 43.83 19.69
C ASN A 155 -26.69 43.16 18.62
N SER A 156 -26.09 42.67 17.53
CA SER A 156 -26.79 41.91 16.50
C SER A 156 -26.89 40.41 16.83
N LEU A 157 -26.16 39.92 17.83
CA LEU A 157 -26.14 38.51 18.22
C LEU A 157 -27.14 38.25 19.36
N ASN A 158 -27.76 37.06 19.31
CA ASN A 158 -28.64 36.54 20.34
C ASN A 158 -28.04 35.28 20.95
N ASP A 159 -28.40 34.94 22.18
CA ASP A 159 -27.98 33.69 22.81
C ASP A 159 -28.63 32.50 22.07
N ILE A 160 -27.84 31.47 21.79
CA ILE A 160 -28.28 30.29 21.02
C ILE A 160 -28.08 29.05 21.88
N GLU A 161 -29.03 28.12 21.85
CA GLU A 161 -28.85 26.80 22.44
C GLU A 161 -28.14 25.85 21.49
N VAL A 162 -27.03 25.28 21.94
CA VAL A 162 -26.23 24.32 21.17
C VAL A 162 -26.33 22.96 21.84
N HIS A 163 -26.52 21.91 21.04
CA HIS A 163 -26.64 20.56 21.53
C HIS A 163 -25.34 20.03 22.14
N CYS A 164 -25.46 19.19 23.17
CA CYS A 164 -24.33 18.53 23.80
C CYS A 164 -23.57 17.64 22.80
N ARG A 165 -22.23 17.62 22.90
CA ARG A 165 -21.37 16.74 22.09
C ARG A 165 -21.54 15.24 22.39
N VAL A 166 -21.97 14.89 23.62
CA VAL A 166 -22.05 13.50 24.08
C VAL A 166 -23.18 12.78 23.35
N LYS A 167 -22.87 11.68 22.67
CA LYS A 167 -23.89 10.88 21.97
C LYS A 167 -24.94 10.36 22.95
N GLY A 168 -26.21 10.50 22.60
CA GLY A 168 -27.35 10.06 23.42
C GLY A 168 -27.79 11.07 24.49
N CYS A 169 -27.07 12.17 24.70
CA CYS A 169 -27.54 13.24 25.57
C CYS A 169 -28.54 14.13 24.81
N THR A 170 -29.68 14.47 25.43
CA THR A 170 -30.69 15.37 24.83
C THR A 170 -30.51 16.83 25.25
N HIS A 171 -29.63 17.11 26.21
CA HIS A 171 -29.48 18.45 26.80
C HIS A 171 -28.69 19.40 25.88
N SER A 172 -28.98 20.70 26.00
CA SER A 172 -28.28 21.79 25.34
C SER A 172 -27.45 22.61 26.34
N PHE A 173 -26.58 23.47 25.83
CA PHE A 173 -25.93 24.53 26.61
C PHE A 173 -26.13 25.87 25.91
N VAL A 174 -26.14 26.95 26.70
CA VAL A 174 -26.33 28.31 26.18
C VAL A 174 -25.00 28.83 25.66
N TRP A 175 -24.93 29.06 24.35
CA TRP A 175 -23.83 29.76 23.70
C TRP A 175 -24.17 31.25 23.64
N ASN A 176 -23.64 32.02 24.60
CA ASN A 176 -24.01 33.43 24.73
C ASN A 176 -23.39 34.32 23.64
N ARG A 177 -24.02 35.47 23.39
CA ARG A 177 -23.61 36.45 22.37
C ARG A 177 -22.15 36.91 22.49
N TYR A 178 -21.59 36.95 23.70
CA TYR A 178 -20.20 37.35 23.92
C TYR A 178 -19.21 36.24 23.49
N GLN A 179 -19.51 34.98 23.81
CA GLN A 179 -18.74 33.83 23.35
C GLN A 179 -18.83 33.63 21.83
N GLN A 180 -19.99 33.95 21.24
CA GLN A 180 -20.17 33.98 19.78
C GLN A 180 -19.28 35.05 19.13
N LEU A 181 -19.21 36.25 19.71
CA LEU A 181 -18.33 37.31 19.22
C LEU A 181 -16.85 36.91 19.27
N GLU A 182 -16.40 36.26 20.35
CA GLU A 182 -15.05 35.71 20.44
C GLU A 182 -14.77 34.66 19.35
N HIS A 183 -15.74 33.79 19.06
CA HIS A 183 -15.65 32.77 18.00
C HIS A 183 -15.50 33.39 16.61
N ILE A 184 -16.33 34.41 16.29
CA ILE A 184 -16.24 35.17 15.03
C ILE A 184 -14.86 35.81 14.87
N ARG A 185 -14.35 36.46 15.93
CA ARG A 185 -13.04 37.12 15.88
C ARG A 185 -11.87 36.15 15.85
N SER A 186 -12.07 34.90 16.23
CA SER A 186 -11.10 33.82 16.00
C SER A 186 -11.08 33.30 14.55
N GLY A 187 -11.86 33.91 13.64
CA GLY A 187 -11.92 33.54 12.22
C GLY A 187 -12.89 32.40 11.92
N LYS A 188 -13.80 32.07 12.84
CA LYS A 188 -14.75 30.95 12.71
C LYS A 188 -16.18 31.46 12.52
N ASN A 189 -16.96 30.75 11.71
CA ASN A 189 -18.36 31.11 11.44
C ASN A 189 -19.31 30.57 12.55
N LEU A 190 -20.44 31.25 12.74
CA LEU A 190 -21.54 30.86 13.62
C LEU A 190 -22.21 29.55 13.21
N ASP A 191 -22.18 29.20 11.92
CA ASP A 191 -22.72 27.93 11.39
C ASP A 191 -22.03 26.69 11.98
N ASN A 192 -20.83 26.87 12.56
CA ASN A 192 -20.08 25.79 13.21
C ASN A 192 -19.87 26.10 14.70
N PRO A 193 -20.90 25.86 15.55
CA PRO A 193 -20.81 26.11 16.98
C PRO A 193 -19.79 25.18 17.65
N PRO A 194 -19.25 25.56 18.81
CA PRO A 194 -18.26 24.74 19.51
C PRO A 194 -18.87 23.44 20.04
N HIS A 195 -18.22 22.30 19.76
CA HIS A 195 -18.62 21.00 20.30
C HIS A 195 -18.21 20.85 21.78
N ARG A 196 -19.11 21.23 22.70
CA ARG A 196 -18.90 21.15 24.17
C ARG A 196 -19.90 20.20 24.83
N MET A 197 -19.58 19.79 26.05
CA MET A 197 -20.53 19.08 26.92
C MET A 197 -21.51 20.09 27.55
N CYS A 198 -22.76 19.68 27.79
CA CYS A 198 -23.65 20.42 28.68
C CYS A 198 -23.17 20.33 30.14
N ASP A 199 -23.71 21.19 31.01
CA ASP A 199 -23.30 21.25 32.41
C ASP A 199 -23.49 19.92 33.15
N ASP A 200 -24.54 19.17 32.85
CA ASP A 200 -24.81 17.88 33.48
C ASP A 200 -23.82 16.79 33.04
N CYS A 201 -23.55 16.71 31.75
CA CYS A 201 -22.53 15.81 31.21
C CYS A 201 -21.13 16.17 31.74
N PHE A 202 -20.83 17.47 31.86
CA PHE A 202 -19.54 17.92 32.41
C PHE A 202 -19.38 17.55 33.89
N LYS A 203 -20.43 17.76 34.71
CA LYS A 203 -20.44 17.33 36.12
C LYS A 203 -20.23 15.82 36.26
N GLN A 204 -20.95 15.03 35.48
CA GLN A 204 -20.80 13.58 35.50
C GLN A 204 -19.44 13.12 34.99
N PHE A 205 -18.92 13.72 33.92
CA PHE A 205 -17.58 13.41 33.39
C PHE A 205 -16.50 13.56 34.46
N ASN A 206 -16.57 14.59 35.29
CA ASN A 206 -15.61 14.83 36.38
C ASN A 206 -15.67 13.78 37.51
N THR A 207 -16.72 12.96 37.57
CA THR A 207 -16.84 11.85 38.52
C THR A 207 -16.29 10.53 37.97
N LEU A 208 -16.09 10.43 36.65
CA LEU A 208 -15.66 9.22 35.99
C LEU A 208 -14.13 9.22 35.83
N THR A 209 -13.53 8.05 35.94
CA THR A 209 -12.09 7.84 35.73
C THR A 209 -11.87 6.72 34.73
N ASN A 210 -10.71 6.73 34.07
CA ASN A 210 -10.35 5.67 33.14
C ASN A 210 -10.18 4.35 33.91
N THR A 211 -10.80 3.28 33.41
CA THR A 211 -10.67 1.95 34.01
C THR A 211 -10.06 0.98 33.01
N GLU A 212 -9.28 0.02 33.49
CA GLU A 212 -8.66 -1.02 32.66
C GLU A 212 -9.55 -2.27 32.61
N GLN A 213 -9.87 -2.72 31.41
CA GLN A 213 -10.77 -3.86 31.18
C GLN A 213 -10.03 -4.99 30.45
N PRO A 214 -10.35 -6.27 30.72
CA PRO A 214 -9.66 -7.38 30.07
C PRO A 214 -9.93 -7.43 28.56
N CYS A 215 -8.94 -7.86 27.80
CA CYS A 215 -9.09 -8.11 26.36
C CYS A 215 -10.13 -9.21 26.08
N LYS A 216 -10.96 -8.99 25.05
CA LYS A 216 -11.94 -9.97 24.55
C LYS A 216 -11.32 -11.28 24.09
N ILE A 217 -10.06 -11.29 23.69
CA ILE A 217 -9.42 -12.47 23.10
C ILE A 217 -9.04 -13.46 24.20
N HIS A 218 -9.62 -14.66 24.13
CA HIS A 218 -9.33 -15.73 25.07
C HIS A 218 -7.83 -16.09 25.07
N GLY A 219 -7.20 -16.03 26.25
CA GLY A 219 -5.76 -16.26 26.43
C GLY A 219 -4.87 -15.02 26.30
N CYS A 220 -5.42 -13.86 25.95
CA CYS A 220 -4.70 -12.58 26.04
C CYS A 220 -4.72 -12.07 27.49
N LYS A 221 -3.56 -11.65 28.00
CA LYS A 221 -3.41 -11.09 29.36
C LYS A 221 -3.47 -9.55 29.41
N ASN A 222 -3.52 -8.90 28.25
CA ASN A 222 -3.49 -7.45 28.15
C ASN A 222 -4.88 -6.86 28.41
N THR A 223 -4.89 -5.60 28.80
CA THR A 223 -6.10 -4.82 29.04
C THR A 223 -6.31 -3.77 27.94
N TRP A 224 -7.50 -3.18 27.92
CA TRP A 224 -7.80 -1.98 27.17
C TRP A 224 -8.38 -0.93 28.11
N THR A 225 -8.09 0.33 27.82
CA THR A 225 -8.57 1.45 28.62
C THR A 225 -10.01 1.79 28.23
N TYR A 226 -10.92 1.62 29.17
CA TYR A 226 -12.29 2.11 29.07
C TYR A 226 -12.34 3.56 29.57
N SER A 227 -12.36 4.49 28.62
CA SER A 227 -12.21 5.91 28.92
C SER A 227 -13.45 6.47 29.64
N ALA A 228 -13.22 7.46 30.52
CA ALA A 228 -14.30 8.19 31.20
C ALA A 228 -15.32 8.81 30.23
N TYR A 229 -14.87 9.17 29.02
CA TYR A 229 -15.75 9.72 27.98
C TYR A 229 -16.69 8.66 27.40
N GLU A 230 -16.17 7.45 27.10
CA GLU A 230 -16.99 6.34 26.61
C GLU A 230 -17.92 5.78 27.70
N GLN A 231 -17.50 5.83 28.95
CA GLN A 231 -18.37 5.55 30.11
C GLN A 231 -19.57 6.50 30.12
N LEU A 232 -19.33 7.79 29.92
CA LEU A 232 -20.39 8.80 29.88
C LEU A 232 -21.33 8.60 28.68
N GLU A 233 -20.81 8.32 27.49
CA GLU A 233 -21.65 8.01 26.32
C GLU A 233 -22.54 6.78 26.58
N LEU A 234 -21.97 5.71 27.13
CA LEU A 234 -22.73 4.51 27.45
C LEU A 234 -23.83 4.77 28.48
N LEU A 235 -23.52 5.52 29.54
CA LEU A 235 -24.49 5.94 30.56
C LEU A 235 -25.66 6.74 29.96
N ARG A 236 -25.39 7.58 28.95
CA ARG A 236 -26.43 8.40 28.31
C ARG A 236 -27.26 7.64 27.28
N THR A 237 -26.72 6.57 26.72
CA THR A 237 -27.48 5.67 25.83
C THR A 237 -28.23 4.56 26.56
N THR A 238 -27.90 4.30 27.82
CA THR A 238 -28.55 3.25 28.61
C THR A 238 -29.87 3.77 29.19
N PRO A 239 -31.00 3.04 29.05
CA PRO A 239 -32.27 3.42 29.64
C PRO A 239 -32.20 3.60 31.17
N GLU A 240 -33.04 4.49 31.72
CA GLU A 240 -33.09 4.74 33.17
C GLU A 240 -33.44 3.46 33.94
N GLY A 241 -32.56 3.07 34.87
CA GLY A 241 -32.74 1.90 35.75
C GLY A 241 -31.91 0.66 35.38
N GLU A 242 -31.25 0.65 34.22
CA GLU A 242 -30.35 -0.45 33.82
C GLU A 242 -28.88 -0.13 34.09
N THR A 243 -28.12 -1.14 34.51
CA THR A 243 -26.66 -1.00 34.65
C THR A 243 -25.98 -1.12 33.28
N PRO A 244 -25.16 -0.16 32.86
CA PRO A 244 -24.52 -0.19 31.55
C PRO A 244 -23.56 -1.38 31.42
N ALA A 245 -23.76 -2.20 30.38
CA ALA A 245 -22.90 -3.35 30.10
C ALA A 245 -21.59 -2.89 29.42
N VAL A 246 -20.46 -3.17 30.07
CA VAL A 246 -19.13 -2.80 29.55
C VAL A 246 -18.88 -3.48 28.18
N PRO A 247 -18.51 -2.73 27.13
CA PRO A 247 -18.29 -3.31 25.80
C PRO A 247 -17.13 -4.31 25.78
N SER A 248 -17.31 -5.43 25.08
CA SER A 248 -16.22 -6.41 24.89
C SER A 248 -15.32 -6.01 23.72
N ARG A 249 -14.08 -5.55 24.01
CA ARG A 249 -13.12 -5.06 23.01
C ARG A 249 -11.75 -5.76 23.09
N MET A 250 -11.00 -5.68 22.00
CA MET A 250 -9.61 -6.15 21.96
C MET A 250 -8.68 -5.12 22.61
N CYS A 251 -7.58 -5.57 23.23
CA CYS A 251 -6.49 -4.68 23.61
C CYS A 251 -5.83 -4.03 22.39
N LYS A 252 -5.07 -2.95 22.62
CA LYS A 252 -4.34 -2.22 21.58
C LYS A 252 -3.51 -3.17 20.70
N ASP A 253 -2.70 -4.03 21.31
CA ASP A 253 -1.81 -4.94 20.57
C ASP A 253 -2.59 -5.97 19.72
N CYS A 254 -3.67 -6.52 20.26
CA CYS A 254 -4.52 -7.48 19.53
C CYS A 254 -5.23 -6.79 18.36
N PHE A 255 -5.70 -5.56 18.56
CA PHE A 255 -6.37 -4.77 17.54
C PHE A 255 -5.41 -4.35 16.42
N GLU A 256 -4.22 -3.85 16.77
CA GLU A 256 -3.17 -3.50 15.82
C GLU A 256 -2.74 -4.72 14.99
N PHE A 257 -2.51 -5.86 15.64
CA PHE A 257 -2.23 -7.11 14.92
C PHE A 257 -3.39 -7.51 13.99
N PHE A 258 -4.62 -7.48 14.47
CA PHE A 258 -5.78 -7.91 13.68
C PHE A 258 -6.04 -7.02 12.46
N ASN A 259 -5.70 -5.73 12.52
CA ASN A 259 -5.81 -4.81 11.39
C ASN A 259 -4.63 -4.90 10.41
N SER A 260 -3.44 -5.25 10.90
CA SER A 260 -2.25 -5.41 10.06
C SER A 260 -2.16 -6.79 9.40
N ALA A 261 -2.67 -7.82 10.07
CA ALA A 261 -2.68 -9.18 9.57
C ALA A 261 -3.67 -9.34 8.41
N LYS A 262 -3.21 -9.98 7.34
CA LYS A 262 -4.04 -10.38 6.19
C LYS A 262 -4.27 -11.88 6.22
N ASP A 263 -5.41 -12.31 5.70
CA ASP A 263 -5.67 -13.74 5.50
C ASP A 263 -4.63 -14.31 4.54
N ALA A 264 -4.10 -15.48 4.86
CA ALA A 264 -3.02 -16.11 4.12
C ALA A 264 -3.46 -17.47 3.61
N GLU A 265 -3.17 -17.76 2.34
CA GLU A 265 -3.40 -19.07 1.75
C GLU A 265 -2.21 -20.00 2.06
N VAL A 266 -2.47 -21.10 2.76
CA VAL A 266 -1.45 -22.04 3.22
C VAL A 266 -1.64 -23.37 2.51
N ALA A 267 -0.55 -23.99 2.05
CA ALA A 267 -0.59 -25.30 1.41
C ALA A 267 -1.23 -26.37 2.31
N CYS A 268 -1.96 -27.28 1.67
CA CYS A 268 -2.51 -28.47 2.33
C CYS A 268 -1.39 -29.32 2.96
N ARG A 269 -1.70 -29.96 4.10
CA ARG A 269 -0.80 -30.89 4.81
C ARG A 269 -0.33 -32.07 3.94
N ASN A 270 -1.16 -32.52 2.99
CA ASN A 270 -0.84 -33.67 2.16
C ASN A 270 0.15 -33.26 1.05
N ARG A 271 1.37 -33.81 1.11
CA ARG A 271 2.38 -33.64 0.06
C ARG A 271 1.82 -34.16 -1.26
N GLY A 272 1.75 -33.32 -2.29
CA GLY A 272 1.14 -33.64 -3.60
C GLY A 272 -0.21 -32.96 -3.86
N CYS A 273 -0.91 -32.52 -2.82
CA CYS A 273 -2.12 -31.70 -2.99
C CYS A 273 -1.73 -30.26 -3.38
N LYS A 274 -2.31 -29.74 -4.47
CA LYS A 274 -2.07 -28.37 -4.96
C LYS A 274 -2.98 -27.32 -4.31
N HIS A 275 -4.00 -27.75 -3.56
CA HIS A 275 -4.98 -26.86 -2.95
C HIS A 275 -4.47 -26.26 -1.64
N THR A 276 -4.97 -25.07 -1.32
CA THR A 276 -4.65 -24.33 -0.10
C THR A 276 -5.83 -24.33 0.88
N TRP A 277 -5.58 -23.86 2.09
CA TRP A 277 -6.61 -23.49 3.06
C TRP A 277 -6.31 -22.11 3.62
N THR A 278 -7.38 -21.39 3.96
CA THR A 278 -7.28 -20.00 4.43
C THR A 278 -6.91 -19.95 5.91
N TRP A 279 -5.73 -19.41 6.21
CA TRP A 279 -5.29 -19.07 7.55
C TRP A 279 -5.74 -17.67 7.91
N THR A 280 -6.95 -17.58 8.48
CA THR A 280 -7.59 -16.29 8.79
C THR A 280 -6.80 -15.49 9.84
N ARG A 281 -6.88 -14.16 9.78
CA ARG A 281 -6.28 -13.24 10.77
C ARG A 281 -6.67 -13.56 12.22
N SER A 282 -7.89 -14.05 12.47
CA SER A 282 -8.33 -14.51 13.79
C SER A 282 -7.53 -15.73 14.26
N MET A 283 -7.31 -16.70 13.37
CA MET A 283 -6.51 -17.89 13.67
C MET A 283 -5.02 -17.55 13.86
N GLN A 284 -4.50 -16.58 13.10
CA GLN A 284 -3.15 -16.07 13.26
C GLN A 284 -2.96 -15.40 14.62
N LEU A 285 -3.94 -14.59 15.07
CA LEU A 285 -3.91 -13.95 16.39
C LEU A 285 -3.90 -14.99 17.51
N SER A 286 -4.76 -16.01 17.43
CA SER A 286 -4.76 -17.12 18.39
C SER A 286 -3.49 -17.97 18.34
N ALA A 287 -2.83 -18.10 17.18
CA ALA A 287 -1.54 -18.77 17.05
C ALA A 287 -0.43 -17.95 17.72
N ARG A 288 -0.39 -16.64 17.47
CA ARG A 288 0.56 -15.70 18.07
C ARG A 288 0.49 -15.71 19.60
N LEU A 289 -0.71 -15.68 20.18
CA LEU A 289 -0.90 -15.75 21.63
C LEU A 289 -0.40 -17.07 22.24
N ARG A 290 -0.36 -18.15 21.45
CA ARG A 290 0.22 -19.45 21.83
C ARG A 290 1.70 -19.59 21.47
N GLY A 291 2.36 -18.53 21.02
CA GLY A 291 3.77 -18.54 20.62
C GLY A 291 4.03 -19.26 19.28
N GLN A 292 3.00 -19.58 18.51
CA GLN A 292 3.13 -20.23 17.20
C GLN A 292 3.23 -19.17 16.10
N GLN A 293 4.38 -19.10 15.43
CA GLN A 293 4.60 -18.19 14.30
C GLN A 293 4.28 -18.84 12.94
N ARG A 294 4.28 -20.17 12.86
CA ARG A 294 4.04 -20.91 11.62
C ARG A 294 2.60 -21.41 11.56
N PRO A 295 2.00 -21.47 10.36
CA PRO A 295 0.68 -22.04 10.22
C PRO A 295 0.70 -23.54 10.60
N PRO A 296 -0.34 -24.04 11.29
CA PRO A 296 -0.45 -25.45 11.59
C PRO A 296 -0.67 -26.28 10.32
N ALA A 297 -0.17 -27.52 10.31
CA ALA A 297 -0.42 -28.43 9.20
C ALA A 297 -1.89 -28.88 9.19
N ARG A 298 -2.69 -28.34 8.26
CA ARG A 298 -4.12 -28.66 8.08
C ARG A 298 -4.44 -29.13 6.67
N LEU A 299 -5.53 -29.87 6.53
CA LEU A 299 -6.06 -30.29 5.24
C LEU A 299 -6.81 -29.12 4.59
N CYS A 300 -6.72 -29.00 3.26
CA CYS A 300 -7.65 -28.17 2.49
C CYS A 300 -9.08 -28.71 2.61
N GLU A 301 -10.05 -27.89 2.23
CA GLU A 301 -11.48 -28.24 2.28
C GLU A 301 -11.78 -29.53 1.52
N GLU A 302 -11.23 -29.68 0.32
CA GLU A 302 -11.40 -30.86 -0.54
C GLU A 302 -10.80 -32.12 0.09
N CYS A 303 -9.58 -32.05 0.62
CA CYS A 303 -8.95 -33.19 1.28
C CYS A 303 -9.70 -33.58 2.56
N ASN A 304 -10.24 -32.60 3.29
CA ASN A 304 -11.04 -32.86 4.49
C ASN A 304 -12.37 -33.53 4.12
N ALA A 305 -13.02 -33.09 3.03
CA ALA A 305 -14.22 -33.73 2.50
C ALA A 305 -13.93 -35.16 2.02
N ALA A 306 -12.84 -35.37 1.29
CA ALA A 306 -12.43 -36.70 0.83
C ALA A 306 -12.07 -37.64 1.98
N LEU A 307 -11.45 -37.15 3.05
CA LEU A 307 -11.15 -37.99 4.22
C LEU A 307 -12.42 -38.49 4.90
N LYS A 308 -13.50 -37.70 4.90
CA LYS A 308 -14.79 -38.10 5.48
C LYS A 308 -15.51 -39.18 4.67
N THR A 309 -15.20 -39.30 3.37
CA THR A 309 -15.82 -40.30 2.49
C THR A 309 -15.02 -41.59 2.38
N LEU A 310 -13.71 -41.53 2.64
CA LEU A 310 -12.84 -42.70 2.66
C LEU A 310 -13.03 -43.51 3.95
N SER A 311 -13.08 -44.83 3.81
CA SER A 311 -13.04 -45.79 4.91
C SER A 311 -11.80 -46.66 4.81
N ASP A 312 -11.39 -47.26 5.92
CA ASP A 312 -10.29 -48.22 5.90
C ASP A 312 -10.63 -49.42 5.02
N ARG A 313 -9.65 -49.90 4.25
CA ARG A 313 -9.81 -50.99 3.28
C ARG A 313 -8.79 -52.09 3.52
N GLU A 314 -9.20 -53.34 3.47
CA GLU A 314 -8.26 -54.46 3.45
C GLU A 314 -7.70 -54.68 2.04
N VAL A 315 -6.38 -54.77 1.94
CA VAL A 315 -5.66 -54.98 0.67
C VAL A 315 -4.86 -56.28 0.77
N PRO A 316 -4.87 -57.16 -0.26
CA PRO A 316 -4.09 -58.40 -0.27
C PRO A 316 -2.59 -58.18 -0.12
N CYS A 317 -1.90 -59.16 0.47
CA CYS A 317 -0.45 -59.20 0.57
C CYS A 317 0.20 -59.30 -0.81
N MET A 318 1.30 -58.56 -1.02
CA MET A 318 2.10 -58.64 -2.26
C MET A 318 2.84 -59.98 -2.44
N VAL A 319 3.10 -60.72 -1.35
CA VAL A 319 3.87 -61.97 -1.44
C VAL A 319 3.05 -63.05 -2.13
N GLN A 320 3.59 -63.63 -3.20
CA GLN A 320 2.94 -64.72 -3.93
C GLN A 320 2.65 -65.90 -3.00
N GLY A 321 1.44 -66.48 -3.11
CA GLY A 321 0.99 -67.59 -2.26
C GLY A 321 0.49 -67.20 -0.87
N CYS A 322 0.62 -65.93 -0.45
CA CYS A 322 0.07 -65.46 0.82
C CYS A 322 -1.41 -65.06 0.69
N SER A 323 -2.27 -65.62 1.56
CA SER A 323 -3.70 -65.24 1.65
C SER A 323 -3.98 -64.09 2.62
N GLY A 324 -2.95 -63.54 3.27
CA GLY A 324 -3.10 -62.46 4.24
C GLY A 324 -3.42 -61.11 3.60
N SER A 325 -4.02 -60.21 4.38
CA SER A 325 -4.29 -58.82 4.00
C SER A 325 -3.59 -57.84 4.95
N TRP A 326 -3.52 -56.56 4.56
CA TRP A 326 -3.11 -55.47 5.42
C TRP A 326 -4.12 -54.32 5.34
N LEU A 327 -4.21 -53.53 6.43
CA LEU A 327 -5.18 -52.44 6.54
C LEU A 327 -4.65 -51.17 5.88
N TYR A 328 -5.29 -50.73 4.82
CA TYR A 328 -5.02 -49.47 4.16
C TYR A 328 -5.89 -48.37 4.76
N LYS A 329 -5.30 -47.55 5.62
CA LYS A 329 -6.03 -46.50 6.35
C LYS A 329 -6.49 -45.38 5.42
N ALA A 330 -7.66 -44.80 5.69
CA ALA A 330 -8.22 -43.69 4.91
C ALA A 330 -7.27 -42.49 4.74
N ASP A 331 -6.47 -42.16 5.77
CA ASP A 331 -5.48 -41.07 5.70
C ASP A 331 -4.32 -41.39 4.75
N ASP A 332 -3.86 -42.65 4.72
CA ASP A 332 -2.81 -43.10 3.80
C ASP A 332 -3.34 -43.19 2.36
N GLN A 333 -4.58 -43.66 2.19
CA GLN A 333 -5.30 -43.66 0.90
C GLN A 333 -5.35 -42.26 0.29
N LEU A 334 -5.72 -41.26 1.10
CA LEU A 334 -5.79 -39.88 0.65
C LEU A 334 -4.41 -39.31 0.30
N ARG A 335 -3.37 -39.63 1.09
CA ARG A 335 -1.99 -39.19 0.81
C ARG A 335 -1.47 -39.76 -0.50
N ASP A 336 -1.64 -41.05 -0.74
CA ASP A 336 -1.19 -41.71 -1.97
C ASP A 336 -1.96 -41.18 -3.19
N LYS A 337 -3.27 -40.98 -3.05
CA LYS A 337 -4.10 -40.33 -4.09
C LYS A 337 -3.61 -38.91 -4.42
N CYS A 338 -3.27 -38.10 -3.42
CA CYS A 338 -2.71 -36.76 -3.63
C CYS A 338 -1.33 -36.80 -4.31
N LEU A 339 -0.56 -37.88 -4.15
CA LEU A 339 0.73 -38.10 -4.81
C LEU A 339 0.61 -38.72 -6.20
N GLY A 340 -0.62 -39.03 -6.66
CA GLY A 340 -0.84 -39.75 -7.92
C GLY A 340 -0.29 -41.18 -7.89
N LYS A 341 -0.16 -41.78 -6.71
CA LYS A 341 0.32 -43.16 -6.55
C LYS A 341 -0.84 -44.14 -6.55
N ASP A 342 -0.64 -45.27 -7.21
CA ASP A 342 -1.51 -46.42 -7.08
C ASP A 342 -1.42 -47.04 -5.68
N THR A 343 -2.38 -47.93 -5.36
CA THR A 343 -2.38 -48.64 -4.08
C THR A 343 -1.03 -49.33 -3.87
N PRO A 344 -0.32 -49.03 -2.76
CA PRO A 344 1.01 -49.56 -2.56
C PRO A 344 0.96 -51.08 -2.38
N GLN A 345 1.88 -51.80 -3.03
CA GLN A 345 2.01 -53.23 -2.83
C GLN A 345 2.82 -53.47 -1.54
N LYS A 346 2.12 -53.75 -0.43
CA LYS A 346 2.73 -54.05 0.87
C LYS A 346 2.54 -55.50 1.26
N ARG A 347 3.38 -55.94 2.21
CA ARG A 347 3.29 -57.26 2.84
C ARG A 347 2.29 -57.19 4.00
N CYS A 348 1.60 -58.29 4.29
CA CYS A 348 0.83 -58.41 5.52
C CYS A 348 1.76 -58.44 6.75
N ALA A 349 1.20 -58.18 7.93
CA ALA A 349 1.98 -58.17 9.18
C ALA A 349 2.75 -59.48 9.38
N ALA A 350 2.10 -60.63 9.16
CA ALA A 350 2.73 -61.95 9.29
C ALA A 350 3.95 -62.15 8.37
N CYS A 351 3.86 -61.77 7.10
CA CYS A 351 5.01 -61.86 6.18
C CYS A 351 6.13 -60.88 6.55
N GLN A 352 5.78 -59.69 7.06
CA GLN A 352 6.76 -58.70 7.50
C GLN A 352 7.49 -59.17 8.77
N ASP A 353 6.76 -59.73 9.73
CA ASP A 353 7.30 -60.28 10.97
C ASP A 353 8.18 -61.50 10.70
N PHE A 354 7.81 -62.37 9.74
CA PHE A 354 8.65 -63.49 9.32
C PHE A 354 10.03 -63.01 8.86
N LEU A 355 10.06 -62.04 7.95
CA LEU A 355 11.32 -61.54 7.38
C LEU A 355 12.17 -60.76 8.38
N ALA A 356 11.55 -60.13 9.39
CA ALA A 356 12.27 -59.42 10.43
C ALA A 356 12.93 -60.35 11.46
N ASN A 357 12.32 -61.51 11.71
CA ASN A 357 12.70 -62.41 12.80
C ASN A 357 13.49 -63.65 12.36
N HIS A 358 13.55 -63.95 11.06
CA HIS A 358 14.31 -65.09 10.52
C HIS A 358 15.65 -64.63 9.93
N GLN A 359 16.66 -65.49 9.99
CA GLN A 359 18.01 -65.23 9.48
C GLN A 359 18.29 -66.10 8.24
N PRO A 360 19.17 -65.65 7.32
CA PRO A 360 19.58 -66.47 6.19
C PRO A 360 20.21 -67.79 6.66
N GLU A 361 19.90 -68.88 5.96
CA GLU A 361 20.46 -70.22 6.23
C GLU A 361 21.46 -70.59 5.13
N GLU A 362 22.47 -71.37 5.46
CA GLU A 362 23.39 -71.95 4.48
C GLU A 362 22.97 -73.39 4.16
N LEU A 363 22.66 -73.67 2.90
CA LEU A 363 22.39 -75.00 2.38
C LEU A 363 23.61 -75.52 1.62
N HIS A 364 23.66 -76.81 1.32
CA HIS A 364 24.73 -77.42 0.53
C HIS A 364 24.16 -77.99 -0.76
N CYS A 365 24.85 -77.74 -1.87
CA CYS A 365 24.48 -78.28 -3.18
C CYS A 365 24.67 -79.80 -3.20
N GLU A 366 23.61 -80.54 -3.53
CA GLU A 366 23.65 -82.01 -3.60
C GLU A 366 24.61 -82.55 -4.69
N GLN A 367 24.91 -81.75 -5.72
CA GLN A 367 25.74 -82.17 -6.85
C GLN A 367 27.23 -81.84 -6.69
N CYS A 368 27.57 -80.69 -6.10
CA CYS A 368 28.96 -80.23 -6.02
C CYS A 368 29.40 -79.82 -4.61
N GLY A 369 28.54 -79.95 -3.60
CA GLY A 369 28.85 -79.65 -2.19
C GLY A 369 29.03 -78.17 -1.85
N LYS A 370 28.98 -77.26 -2.83
CA LYS A 370 29.10 -75.80 -2.60
C LYS A 370 27.97 -75.29 -1.68
N SER A 371 28.30 -74.34 -0.81
CA SER A 371 27.31 -73.65 0.02
C SER A 371 26.40 -72.76 -0.84
N ILE A 372 25.10 -72.79 -0.53
CA ILE A 372 24.05 -72.02 -1.15
C ILE A 372 23.48 -71.12 -0.05
N SER A 373 23.58 -69.80 -0.23
CA SER A 373 22.94 -68.86 0.69
C SER A 373 21.43 -68.87 0.43
N TRP A 374 20.66 -69.38 1.38
CA TRP A 374 19.20 -69.43 1.31
C TRP A 374 18.62 -68.24 2.05
N SER A 375 18.20 -67.24 1.28
CA SER A 375 17.72 -65.98 1.81
C SER A 375 16.40 -66.14 2.56
N VAL A 376 16.16 -65.27 3.53
CA VAL A 376 14.91 -65.24 4.32
C VAL A 376 13.67 -65.07 3.41
N GLN A 377 13.83 -64.39 2.27
CA GLN A 377 12.78 -64.21 1.28
C GLN A 377 12.40 -65.53 0.58
N GLU A 378 13.38 -66.37 0.24
CA GLU A 378 13.17 -67.69 -0.36
C GLU A 378 12.62 -68.68 0.67
N GLN A 379 13.04 -68.57 1.94
CA GLN A 379 12.46 -69.34 3.05
C GLN A 379 10.97 -69.04 3.22
N LEU A 380 10.57 -67.75 3.18
CA LEU A 380 9.16 -67.35 3.24
C LEU A 380 8.35 -67.92 2.07
N LEU A 381 8.87 -67.82 0.84
CA LEU A 381 8.20 -68.36 -0.35
C LEU A 381 8.06 -69.89 -0.30
N CYS A 382 9.01 -70.56 0.37
CA CYS A 382 8.97 -72.00 0.60
C CYS A 382 7.92 -72.39 1.64
N GLN A 383 7.81 -71.63 2.74
CA GLN A 383 6.75 -71.81 3.73
C GLN A 383 5.36 -71.55 3.14
N LEU A 384 5.24 -70.60 2.20
CA LEU A 384 4.00 -70.30 1.49
C LEU A 384 3.71 -71.28 0.33
N GLY A 385 4.55 -72.29 0.10
CA GLY A 385 4.34 -73.34 -0.90
C GLY A 385 4.53 -72.90 -2.36
N THR A 386 5.05 -71.69 -2.61
CA THR A 386 5.29 -71.15 -3.95
C THR A 386 6.68 -71.46 -4.51
N PHE A 387 7.61 -71.85 -3.65
CA PHE A 387 8.99 -72.10 -4.01
C PHE A 387 9.48 -73.38 -3.34
N ASN A 388 10.25 -74.20 -4.04
CA ASN A 388 10.83 -75.40 -3.45
C ASN A 388 12.22 -75.08 -2.90
N LYS A 389 12.56 -75.68 -1.75
CA LYS A 389 13.87 -75.51 -1.12
C LYS A 389 14.99 -75.83 -2.14
N PRO A 390 15.95 -74.92 -2.39
CA PRO A 390 17.00 -75.16 -3.37
C PRO A 390 17.88 -76.36 -2.98
N ALA A 391 17.96 -77.35 -3.87
CA ALA A 391 18.82 -78.53 -3.71
C ALA A 391 20.17 -78.41 -4.45
N ARG A 392 20.27 -77.49 -5.44
CA ARG A 392 21.45 -77.32 -6.31
C ARG A 392 21.85 -75.85 -6.40
N CYS A 393 23.14 -75.58 -6.59
CA CYS A 393 23.66 -74.21 -6.70
C CYS A 393 23.43 -73.61 -8.10
N ALA A 394 23.50 -72.27 -8.19
CA ALA A 394 23.27 -71.52 -9.43
C ALA A 394 24.20 -71.96 -10.59
N ASP A 395 25.44 -72.37 -10.30
CA ASP A 395 26.39 -72.86 -11.32
C ASP A 395 25.92 -74.19 -11.93
N CYS A 396 25.43 -75.12 -11.10
CA CYS A 396 24.94 -76.42 -11.53
C CYS A 396 23.62 -76.31 -12.31
N VAL A 397 22.74 -75.39 -11.90
CA VAL A 397 21.49 -75.09 -12.63
C VAL A 397 21.80 -74.34 -13.94
N GLY A 398 22.74 -73.39 -13.92
CA GLY A 398 23.15 -72.61 -15.09
C GLY A 398 23.83 -73.45 -16.17
N SER A 399 24.61 -74.46 -15.80
CA SER A 399 25.22 -75.40 -16.76
C SER A 399 24.19 -76.33 -17.42
N GLU A 400 23.09 -76.65 -16.73
CA GLU A 400 21.96 -77.42 -17.27
C GLU A 400 21.11 -76.56 -18.24
N ILE A 401 20.90 -75.27 -17.92
CA ILE A 401 20.20 -74.30 -18.78
C ILE A 401 21.04 -73.93 -20.01
N ALA A 402 22.36 -73.80 -19.87
CA ALA A 402 23.28 -73.50 -20.97
C ALA A 402 23.35 -74.62 -22.01
N ALA A 403 23.07 -75.87 -21.63
CA ALA A 403 22.95 -76.98 -22.56
C ALA A 403 21.69 -76.91 -23.46
N ILE A 404 20.71 -76.03 -23.14
CA ILE A 404 19.41 -75.95 -23.82
C ILE A 404 19.28 -74.71 -24.72
N ARG A 405 20.13 -73.68 -24.58
CA ARG A 405 19.97 -72.38 -25.28
C ARG A 405 20.91 -72.22 -26.48
N GLN A 406 20.35 -71.93 -27.67
CA GLN A 406 21.12 -71.47 -28.84
C GLN A 406 21.57 -70.00 -28.66
N PRO A 407 22.70 -69.57 -29.25
CA PRO A 407 23.25 -68.23 -29.04
C PRO A 407 22.50 -67.18 -29.87
N GLU A 408 22.10 -66.08 -29.24
CA GLU A 408 21.60 -64.88 -29.93
C GLU A 408 22.74 -64.11 -30.62
N PRO A 409 22.45 -63.41 -31.74
CA PRO A 409 23.46 -62.68 -32.50
C PRO A 409 23.86 -61.36 -31.81
N GLU A 410 25.14 -61.01 -31.92
CA GLU A 410 25.73 -59.81 -31.31
C GLU A 410 25.14 -58.49 -31.85
N PRO A 411 25.05 -57.42 -31.02
CA PRO A 411 24.58 -56.12 -31.45
C PRO A 411 25.63 -55.38 -32.28
N SER A 412 25.21 -54.89 -33.44
CA SER A 412 26.02 -54.05 -34.33
C SER A 412 26.35 -52.67 -33.73
N ALA A 413 27.59 -52.22 -33.92
CA ALA A 413 28.08 -50.84 -33.92
C ALA A 413 27.34 -49.82 -33.02
N SER A 414 27.98 -49.55 -31.88
CA SER A 414 27.56 -48.74 -30.73
C SER A 414 26.94 -47.38 -31.05
N ARG A 415 25.63 -47.25 -30.78
CA ARG A 415 25.00 -45.94 -30.50
C ARG A 415 25.53 -45.40 -29.17
N PRO A 416 25.81 -44.08 -29.04
CA PRO A 416 26.17 -43.50 -27.75
C PRO A 416 24.99 -43.66 -26.79
N VAL A 417 25.21 -44.34 -25.68
CA VAL A 417 24.19 -44.49 -24.63
C VAL A 417 24.28 -43.29 -23.70
N ILE A 418 23.25 -42.45 -23.70
CA ILE A 418 23.21 -41.26 -22.85
C ILE A 418 22.75 -41.67 -21.46
N ARG A 419 23.65 -41.56 -20.47
CA ARG A 419 23.35 -41.84 -19.06
C ARG A 419 23.34 -40.55 -18.26
N ILE A 420 22.16 -40.09 -17.92
CA ILE A 420 21.99 -38.91 -17.05
C ILE A 420 22.33 -39.32 -15.60
N PRO A 421 23.29 -38.67 -14.94
CA PRO A 421 23.60 -38.95 -13.55
C PRO A 421 22.38 -38.70 -12.64
N SER A 422 22.12 -39.61 -11.70
CA SER A 422 20.97 -39.51 -10.79
C SER A 422 21.17 -38.50 -9.65
N ALA A 423 22.42 -38.15 -9.34
CA ALA A 423 22.77 -37.22 -8.26
C ALA A 423 24.06 -36.46 -8.58
N GLY A 424 24.20 -35.27 -7.97
CA GLY A 424 25.37 -34.39 -8.08
C GLY A 424 25.09 -33.00 -7.50
N PRO A 425 26.00 -32.03 -7.68
CA PRO A 425 25.91 -30.70 -7.05
C PRO A 425 24.62 -29.92 -7.40
N TRP A 426 23.99 -30.22 -8.54
CA TRP A 426 22.70 -29.63 -8.93
C TRP A 426 21.53 -30.02 -8.00
N THR A 427 21.64 -31.12 -7.25
CA THR A 427 20.58 -31.57 -6.34
C THR A 427 20.43 -30.69 -5.09
N GLU A 428 21.44 -29.86 -4.79
CA GLU A 428 21.45 -28.96 -3.63
C GLU A 428 20.55 -27.74 -3.79
N HIS A 429 20.31 -27.30 -5.03
CA HIS A 429 19.56 -26.08 -5.31
C HIS A 429 18.19 -26.42 -5.89
N SER A 430 17.13 -25.79 -5.36
CA SER A 430 15.74 -26.09 -5.73
C SER A 430 15.46 -25.89 -7.22
N ALA A 431 16.04 -24.86 -7.84
CA ALA A 431 15.86 -24.56 -9.26
C ALA A 431 16.49 -25.60 -10.21
N THR A 432 17.57 -26.28 -9.78
CA THR A 432 18.34 -27.19 -10.64
C THR A 432 18.27 -28.65 -10.21
N ARG A 433 17.52 -28.98 -9.16
CA ARG A 433 17.36 -30.35 -8.65
C ARG A 433 16.71 -31.26 -9.69
N ASP A 434 15.66 -30.77 -10.34
CA ASP A 434 14.88 -31.53 -11.32
C ASP A 434 15.52 -31.36 -12.73
N TRP A 435 15.16 -32.23 -13.67
CA TRP A 435 15.66 -32.12 -15.05
C TRP A 435 15.20 -30.81 -15.71
N PRO A 436 15.96 -30.26 -16.68
CA PRO A 436 15.46 -29.16 -17.50
C PRO A 436 14.10 -29.53 -18.10
N GLN A 437 13.15 -28.58 -18.13
CA GLN A 437 11.76 -28.88 -18.48
C GLN A 437 11.58 -29.49 -19.87
N ARG A 438 12.48 -29.17 -20.82
CA ARG A 438 12.48 -29.72 -22.18
C ARG A 438 13.30 -31.00 -22.32
N MET A 439 13.95 -31.48 -21.26
CA MET A 439 14.66 -32.75 -21.24
C MET A 439 13.71 -33.87 -20.84
N ASN A 440 13.37 -34.73 -21.80
CA ASN A 440 12.52 -35.90 -21.61
C ASN A 440 13.11 -37.11 -22.35
N THR A 441 12.54 -38.29 -22.13
CA THR A 441 13.04 -39.55 -22.70
C THR A 441 13.02 -39.54 -24.23
N ASP A 442 12.00 -38.95 -24.87
CA ASP A 442 11.97 -38.83 -26.35
C ASP A 442 13.14 -37.99 -26.88
N LEU A 443 13.42 -36.85 -26.26
CA LEU A 443 14.54 -36.01 -26.66
C LEU A 443 15.89 -36.70 -26.42
N ILE A 444 16.03 -37.45 -25.32
CA ILE A 444 17.23 -38.27 -25.07
C ILE A 444 17.39 -39.30 -26.19
N ASP A 445 16.34 -40.04 -26.55
CA ASP A 445 16.35 -40.99 -27.66
C ASP A 445 16.71 -40.33 -29.00
N ARG A 446 16.21 -39.12 -29.25
CA ARG A 446 16.58 -38.33 -30.45
C ARG A 446 18.04 -37.91 -30.42
N MET A 447 18.56 -37.50 -29.26
CA MET A 447 19.97 -37.15 -29.08
C MET A 447 20.89 -38.37 -29.27
N GLU A 448 20.52 -39.56 -28.81
CA GLU A 448 21.28 -40.80 -29.03
C GLU A 448 21.38 -41.18 -30.51
N ARG A 449 20.34 -40.87 -31.30
CA ARG A 449 20.27 -41.13 -32.74
C ARG A 449 20.88 -40.01 -33.58
N ALA A 450 21.05 -38.81 -33.02
CA ALA A 450 21.49 -37.64 -33.74
C ALA A 450 22.98 -37.71 -34.09
N ALA A 451 23.27 -37.48 -35.37
CA ALA A 451 24.62 -37.34 -35.88
C ALA A 451 25.24 -36.01 -35.44
N ILE A 452 24.43 -34.94 -35.34
CA ILE A 452 24.85 -33.63 -34.84
C ILE A 452 24.01 -33.31 -33.60
N ARG A 453 24.70 -33.00 -32.51
CA ARG A 453 24.13 -32.73 -31.19
C ARG A 453 24.54 -31.34 -30.74
N VAL A 454 23.56 -30.49 -30.46
CA VAL A 454 23.76 -29.15 -29.92
C VAL A 454 23.07 -29.06 -28.57
N VAL A 455 23.69 -28.44 -27.59
CA VAL A 455 23.08 -28.18 -26.28
C VAL A 455 23.00 -26.68 -26.07
N CYS A 456 21.78 -26.17 -25.93
CA CYS A 456 21.51 -24.79 -25.59
C CYS A 456 21.26 -24.68 -24.09
N ILE A 457 22.20 -24.10 -23.34
CA ILE A 457 22.14 -24.02 -21.87
C ILE A 457 22.03 -22.56 -21.42
N GLY A 458 21.13 -22.28 -20.49
CA GLY A 458 20.98 -20.91 -20.03
C GLY A 458 19.84 -20.70 -19.05
N ASP A 459 19.41 -19.45 -19.02
CA ASP A 459 18.34 -18.94 -18.17
C ASP A 459 16.97 -18.92 -18.90
N GLU A 460 16.05 -18.07 -18.45
CA GLU A 460 14.73 -17.86 -19.05
C GLU A 460 14.80 -17.53 -20.55
N LEU A 461 15.82 -16.78 -20.98
CA LEU A 461 15.94 -16.35 -22.37
C LEU A 461 16.37 -17.51 -23.28
N THR A 462 17.01 -18.53 -22.71
CA THR A 462 17.29 -19.79 -23.41
C THR A 462 16.07 -20.72 -23.40
N PHE A 463 15.31 -20.76 -22.29
CA PHE A 463 14.02 -21.46 -22.27
C PHE A 463 13.06 -20.90 -23.33
N SER A 464 13.09 -19.58 -23.54
CA SER A 464 12.51 -18.84 -24.68
C SER A 464 10.98 -18.70 -24.68
N ALA A 465 10.24 -19.80 -24.69
CA ALA A 465 8.77 -19.78 -24.76
C ALA A 465 8.14 -21.05 -24.15
N ASP A 466 6.91 -20.93 -23.63
CA ASP A 466 6.13 -22.06 -23.08
C ASP A 466 5.70 -23.08 -24.14
N ASP A 467 5.49 -22.63 -25.38
CA ASP A 467 5.35 -23.51 -26.53
C ASP A 467 6.73 -23.82 -27.11
N GLU A 468 7.17 -25.07 -26.99
CA GLU A 468 8.48 -25.51 -27.46
C GLU A 468 8.68 -25.24 -28.95
N SER A 469 7.62 -25.39 -29.76
CA SER A 469 7.70 -25.22 -31.21
C SER A 469 8.08 -23.80 -31.63
N LYS A 470 7.87 -22.83 -30.73
CA LYS A 470 8.18 -21.41 -30.91
C LYS A 470 9.46 -20.98 -30.21
N SER A 471 10.04 -21.86 -29.38
CA SER A 471 11.31 -21.57 -28.69
C SER A 471 12.45 -21.46 -29.69
N TRP A 472 13.34 -20.49 -29.52
CA TRP A 472 14.46 -20.30 -30.44
C TRP A 472 15.37 -21.54 -30.56
N PRO A 473 15.60 -22.38 -29.52
CA PRO A 473 16.40 -23.60 -29.70
C PRO A 473 15.73 -24.63 -30.62
N LYS A 474 14.40 -24.74 -30.56
CA LYS A 474 13.65 -25.64 -31.47
C LYS A 474 13.64 -25.10 -32.90
N LEU A 475 13.48 -23.79 -33.05
CA LEU A 475 13.59 -23.12 -34.34
C LEU A 475 15.01 -23.27 -34.92
N LEU A 476 16.05 -23.20 -34.07
CA LEU A 476 17.43 -23.47 -34.46
C LEU A 476 17.59 -24.91 -34.97
N GLU A 477 17.03 -25.92 -34.28
CA GLU A 477 17.03 -27.31 -34.74
C GLU A 477 16.44 -27.43 -36.15
N GLN A 478 15.27 -26.84 -36.37
CA GLN A 478 14.60 -26.88 -37.68
C GLN A 478 15.44 -26.23 -38.78
N ARG A 479 16.07 -25.08 -38.49
CA ARG A 479 16.91 -24.36 -39.45
C ARG A 479 18.19 -25.11 -39.79
N LEU A 480 18.88 -25.64 -38.77
CA LEU A 480 20.06 -26.47 -38.97
C LEU A 480 19.71 -27.74 -39.76
N GLN A 481 18.62 -28.41 -39.41
CA GLN A 481 18.16 -29.62 -40.10
C GLN A 481 17.77 -29.33 -41.56
N ALA A 482 17.15 -28.19 -41.85
CA ALA A 482 16.78 -27.78 -43.20
C ALA A 482 17.99 -27.44 -44.09
N ARG A 483 19.07 -26.91 -43.49
CA ARG A 483 20.32 -26.63 -44.20
C ARG A 483 21.23 -27.84 -44.36
N GLU A 484 21.09 -28.86 -43.53
CA GLU A 484 21.99 -30.02 -43.55
C GLU A 484 21.81 -30.84 -44.84
N ALA A 485 22.67 -30.57 -45.82
CA ALA A 485 22.63 -31.21 -47.15
C ALA A 485 22.84 -32.72 -47.11
N SER A 486 23.55 -33.22 -46.09
CA SER A 486 23.90 -34.63 -45.92
C SER A 486 22.74 -35.50 -45.38
N LYS A 487 21.57 -34.90 -45.07
CA LYS A 487 20.45 -35.55 -44.37
C LYS A 487 20.84 -36.20 -43.02
N ARG A 488 21.98 -35.81 -42.44
CA ARG A 488 22.35 -36.18 -41.06
C ARG A 488 21.28 -35.63 -40.11
N GLN A 489 20.93 -36.43 -39.11
CA GLN A 489 19.96 -36.02 -38.09
C GLN A 489 20.62 -35.03 -37.13
N VAL A 490 20.07 -33.82 -37.06
CA VAL A 490 20.45 -32.78 -36.11
C VAL A 490 19.46 -32.81 -34.96
N CYS A 491 19.96 -32.75 -33.72
CA CYS A 491 19.13 -32.61 -32.53
C CYS A 491 19.69 -31.51 -31.64
N VAL A 492 18.79 -30.64 -31.16
CA VAL A 492 19.13 -29.55 -30.25
C VAL A 492 18.41 -29.78 -28.93
N LEU A 493 19.19 -29.88 -27.86
CA LEU A 493 18.66 -29.92 -26.50
C LEU A 493 18.48 -28.49 -25.97
N ASN A 494 17.26 -28.13 -25.63
CA ASN A 494 16.99 -26.94 -24.82
C ASN A 494 17.16 -27.27 -23.33
N ALA A 495 18.33 -26.95 -22.77
CA ALA A 495 18.64 -27.06 -21.35
C ALA A 495 18.46 -25.71 -20.61
N GLY A 496 17.60 -24.81 -21.11
CA GLY A 496 17.24 -23.56 -20.43
C GLY A 496 16.41 -23.81 -19.18
N ILE A 497 16.77 -23.16 -18.06
CA ILE A 497 16.04 -23.22 -16.80
C ILE A 497 15.93 -21.80 -16.24
N ALA A 498 14.71 -21.34 -15.98
CA ALA A 498 14.45 -20.03 -15.36
C ALA A 498 15.18 -19.87 -14.01
N GLY A 499 15.71 -18.67 -13.75
CA GLY A 499 16.42 -18.30 -12.53
C GLY A 499 17.83 -18.88 -12.41
N THR A 500 18.40 -19.42 -13.49
CA THR A 500 19.71 -20.08 -13.47
C THR A 500 20.82 -19.09 -13.82
N THR A 501 21.70 -18.79 -12.86
CA THR A 501 22.92 -18.01 -13.04
C THR A 501 24.06 -18.84 -13.62
N THR A 502 25.17 -18.19 -14.01
CA THR A 502 26.40 -18.89 -14.47
C THR A 502 26.90 -19.89 -13.42
N ALA A 503 26.91 -19.52 -12.13
CA ALA A 503 27.28 -20.41 -11.03
C ALA A 503 26.41 -21.69 -10.98
N LEU A 504 25.10 -21.56 -11.20
CA LEU A 504 24.20 -22.71 -11.27
C LEU A 504 24.42 -23.53 -12.56
N GLY A 505 24.79 -22.87 -13.65
CA GLY A 505 25.25 -23.50 -14.90
C GLY A 505 26.44 -24.43 -14.68
N VAL A 506 27.46 -23.97 -13.95
CA VAL A 506 28.64 -24.77 -13.55
C VAL A 506 28.21 -26.01 -12.76
N ARG A 507 27.34 -25.84 -11.75
CA ARG A 507 26.88 -26.97 -10.92
C ARG A 507 26.13 -28.06 -11.68
N ARG A 508 25.43 -27.72 -12.75
CA ARG A 508 24.64 -28.67 -13.56
C ARG A 508 25.32 -29.12 -14.85
N PHE A 509 26.54 -28.64 -15.11
CA PHE A 509 27.29 -28.92 -16.34
C PHE A 509 27.46 -30.43 -16.60
N LEU A 510 27.85 -31.19 -15.58
CA LEU A 510 28.05 -32.65 -15.65
C LEU A 510 26.76 -33.45 -15.92
N ARG A 511 25.59 -32.87 -15.67
CA ARG A 511 24.29 -33.48 -15.96
C ARG A 511 23.75 -33.05 -17.32
N ASP A 512 23.81 -31.76 -17.62
CA ASP A 512 23.07 -31.15 -18.73
C ASP A 512 23.86 -31.07 -20.03
N ILE A 513 25.19 -31.22 -19.98
CA ILE A 513 26.06 -31.09 -21.15
C ILE A 513 26.84 -32.39 -21.37
N VAL A 514 27.63 -32.82 -20.39
CA VAL A 514 28.60 -33.92 -20.56
C VAL A 514 27.99 -35.23 -21.09
N PRO A 515 26.84 -35.72 -20.59
CA PRO A 515 26.26 -36.98 -21.06
C PRO A 515 25.89 -36.98 -22.54
N PHE A 516 25.65 -35.79 -23.11
CA PHE A 516 25.20 -35.63 -24.48
C PHE A 516 26.35 -35.55 -25.49
N THR A 517 27.60 -35.42 -25.03
CA THR A 517 28.80 -35.24 -25.88
C THR A 517 28.52 -34.30 -27.07
N PRO A 518 28.07 -33.05 -26.80
CA PRO A 518 27.61 -32.18 -27.86
C PRO A 518 28.75 -31.72 -28.76
N HIS A 519 28.43 -31.50 -30.03
CA HIS A 519 29.35 -30.90 -30.99
C HIS A 519 29.45 -29.38 -30.79
N LEU A 520 28.41 -28.77 -30.19
CA LEU A 520 28.35 -27.36 -29.87
C LEU A 520 27.51 -27.11 -28.62
N VAL A 521 28.03 -26.28 -27.72
CA VAL A 521 27.28 -25.71 -26.60
C VAL A 521 26.95 -24.25 -26.92
N VAL A 522 25.68 -23.89 -26.95
CA VAL A 522 25.24 -22.49 -27.06
C VAL A 522 24.81 -22.03 -25.68
N PHE A 523 25.39 -20.95 -25.14
CA PHE A 523 25.11 -20.58 -23.75
C PHE A 523 24.90 -19.09 -23.49
N SER A 524 23.99 -18.80 -22.55
CA SER A 524 23.87 -17.49 -21.90
C SER A 524 23.10 -17.59 -20.58
N PHE A 525 23.63 -16.95 -19.55
CA PHE A 525 23.00 -16.79 -18.23
C PHE A 525 22.87 -15.30 -17.86
N ALA A 526 23.06 -14.40 -18.84
CA ALA A 526 23.30 -12.99 -18.59
C ALA A 526 22.11 -12.27 -17.96
N PHE A 527 20.87 -12.73 -18.23
CA PHE A 527 19.70 -12.11 -17.63
C PHE A 527 19.55 -12.52 -16.16
N SER A 528 19.63 -13.82 -15.87
CA SER A 528 19.59 -14.33 -14.49
C SER A 528 20.76 -13.82 -13.64
N ASP A 529 21.98 -13.72 -14.19
CA ASP A 529 23.15 -13.12 -13.54
C ASP A 529 22.93 -11.64 -13.17
N ALA A 530 22.14 -10.94 -13.98
CA ALA A 530 21.82 -9.53 -13.79
C ALA A 530 20.45 -9.30 -13.11
N HIS A 531 19.75 -10.36 -12.68
CA HIS A 531 18.41 -10.22 -12.15
C HIS A 531 18.43 -9.62 -10.73
N PHE A 532 17.70 -8.53 -10.55
CA PHE A 532 17.58 -7.81 -9.29
C PHE A 532 16.19 -8.07 -8.71
N GLN A 533 16.11 -8.70 -7.52
CA GLN A 533 14.82 -8.91 -6.86
C GLN A 533 14.11 -7.56 -6.63
N LEU A 534 12.80 -7.52 -6.88
CA LEU A 534 11.90 -6.35 -6.79
C LEU A 534 11.86 -5.65 -5.40
N HIS A 535 12.68 -6.09 -4.44
CA HIS A 535 12.77 -5.57 -3.07
C HIS A 535 14.18 -5.15 -2.65
N GLY A 536 15.12 -5.05 -3.60
CA GLY A 536 16.50 -4.68 -3.33
C GLY A 536 16.73 -3.18 -3.14
N THR A 537 17.62 -2.85 -2.21
CA THR A 537 18.23 -1.53 -1.99
C THR A 537 18.91 -1.01 -3.26
N GLU A 538 19.09 0.32 -3.35
CA GLU A 538 19.90 0.99 -4.37
C GLU A 538 21.21 0.23 -4.65
N LEU A 539 21.50 -0.06 -5.92
CA LEU A 539 22.72 -0.76 -6.30
C LEU A 539 23.92 0.19 -6.14
N SER A 540 24.62 0.06 -5.00
CA SER A 540 25.83 0.83 -4.77
C SER A 540 26.96 0.41 -5.72
N ASN A 541 27.90 1.33 -5.99
CA ASN A 541 29.08 1.04 -6.81
C ASN A 541 29.94 -0.10 -6.25
N GLU A 542 29.99 -0.24 -4.92
CA GLU A 542 30.73 -1.32 -4.26
C GLU A 542 30.05 -2.68 -4.49
N GLU A 543 28.73 -2.74 -4.34
CA GLU A 543 27.97 -3.96 -4.61
C GLU A 543 28.04 -4.36 -6.08
N LEU A 544 27.94 -3.40 -7.02
CA LEU A 544 28.11 -3.65 -8.44
C LEU A 544 29.48 -4.28 -8.72
N ARG A 545 30.56 -3.71 -8.16
CA ARG A 545 31.92 -4.24 -8.33
C ARG A 545 32.04 -5.67 -7.81
N GLY A 546 31.59 -5.92 -6.57
CA GLY A 546 31.65 -7.25 -5.97
C GLY A 546 30.82 -8.30 -6.70
N ARG A 547 29.68 -7.92 -7.30
CA ARG A 547 28.90 -8.81 -8.18
C ARG A 547 29.66 -9.14 -9.47
N LEU A 548 30.26 -8.16 -10.13
CA LEU A 548 31.02 -8.36 -11.37
C LEU A 548 32.29 -9.21 -11.15
N GLU A 549 32.94 -9.08 -10.00
CA GLU A 549 34.08 -9.94 -9.62
C GLU A 549 33.64 -11.41 -9.51
N ARG A 550 32.58 -11.71 -8.76
CA ARG A 550 32.02 -13.07 -8.67
C ARG A 550 31.59 -13.64 -10.03
N LEU A 551 30.94 -12.83 -10.86
CA LEU A 551 30.53 -13.25 -12.21
C LEU A 551 31.72 -13.54 -13.15
N THR A 552 32.88 -12.95 -12.85
CA THR A 552 34.14 -13.27 -13.54
C THR A 552 34.65 -14.63 -13.10
N GLU A 553 34.66 -14.92 -11.80
CA GLU A 553 35.05 -16.22 -11.25
C GLU A 553 34.13 -17.34 -11.77
N ASP A 554 32.81 -17.12 -11.73
CA ASP A 554 31.82 -18.07 -12.23
C ASP A 554 32.02 -18.37 -13.72
N PHE A 555 32.38 -17.37 -14.52
CA PHE A 555 32.68 -17.56 -15.94
C PHE A 555 33.94 -18.39 -16.14
N ILE A 556 35.01 -18.06 -15.42
CA ILE A 556 36.27 -18.80 -15.49
C ILE A 556 36.03 -20.28 -15.14
N ALA A 557 35.20 -20.56 -14.13
CA ALA A 557 34.82 -21.92 -13.78
C ALA A 557 34.02 -22.62 -14.89
N PHE A 558 33.11 -21.91 -15.57
CA PHE A 558 32.36 -22.47 -16.70
C PHE A 558 33.24 -22.71 -17.93
N ASP A 559 34.14 -21.78 -18.24
CA ASP A 559 35.11 -21.86 -19.33
C ASP A 559 36.09 -23.03 -19.13
N ALA A 560 36.60 -23.19 -17.91
CA ALA A 560 37.44 -24.33 -17.54
C ALA A 560 36.75 -25.69 -17.78
N LEU A 561 35.43 -25.78 -17.53
CA LEU A 561 34.66 -27.00 -17.82
C LEU A 561 34.48 -27.25 -19.32
N LEU A 562 34.34 -26.19 -20.13
CA LEU A 562 34.32 -26.32 -21.59
C LEU A 562 35.67 -26.84 -22.11
N GLU A 563 36.78 -26.30 -21.59
CA GLU A 563 38.13 -26.75 -21.93
C GLU A 563 38.41 -28.18 -21.46
N GLU A 564 38.08 -28.51 -20.21
CA GLU A 564 38.28 -29.85 -19.61
C GLU A 564 37.60 -30.95 -20.44
N HIS A 565 36.41 -30.67 -20.95
CA HIS A 565 35.64 -31.62 -21.75
C HIS A 565 35.84 -31.44 -23.27
N ASN A 566 36.75 -30.56 -23.69
CA ASN A 566 37.06 -30.25 -25.09
C ASN A 566 35.80 -29.93 -25.94
N LEU A 567 34.94 -29.08 -25.40
CA LEU A 567 33.66 -28.71 -26.01
C LEU A 567 33.78 -27.38 -26.75
N LYS A 568 33.29 -27.35 -28.00
CA LYS A 568 33.10 -26.08 -28.71
C LYS A 568 31.91 -25.34 -28.13
N ALA A 569 32.05 -24.03 -27.94
CA ALA A 569 30.97 -23.20 -27.42
C ALA A 569 30.75 -21.92 -28.24
N LEU A 570 29.51 -21.44 -28.20
CA LEU A 570 29.08 -20.13 -28.69
C LEU A 570 28.37 -19.41 -27.55
N CYS A 571 28.94 -18.31 -27.08
CA CYS A 571 28.24 -17.42 -26.16
C CYS A 571 27.30 -16.51 -26.95
N TRP A 572 26.11 -16.21 -26.42
CA TRP A 572 25.25 -15.19 -26.99
C TRP A 572 24.86 -14.13 -25.94
N LEU A 573 24.95 -12.86 -26.33
CA LEU A 573 24.44 -11.75 -25.54
C LEU A 573 22.97 -11.55 -25.87
N PRO A 574 22.05 -11.69 -24.90
CA PRO A 574 20.63 -11.70 -25.17
C PRO A 574 20.06 -10.37 -25.66
N ASN A 575 18.79 -10.39 -26.04
CA ASN A 575 18.00 -9.21 -26.41
C ASN A 575 18.06 -8.08 -25.35
N PRO A 576 17.73 -6.83 -25.72
CA PRO A 576 17.58 -5.76 -24.75
C PRO A 576 16.44 -6.04 -23.75
N ILE A 577 16.54 -5.40 -22.58
CA ILE A 577 15.50 -5.37 -21.56
C ILE A 577 14.94 -3.95 -21.42
N TYR A 578 13.71 -3.84 -20.94
CA TYR A 578 12.97 -2.59 -20.73
C TYR A 578 12.36 -2.54 -19.33
N PRO A 579 13.16 -2.46 -18.25
CA PRO A 579 12.67 -2.61 -16.87
C PRO A 579 11.57 -1.62 -16.48
N ASN A 580 11.53 -0.43 -17.09
CA ASN A 580 10.45 0.54 -16.90
C ASN A 580 9.06 0.03 -17.34
N GLU A 581 9.01 -1.00 -18.17
CA GLU A 581 7.77 -1.63 -18.66
C GLU A 581 7.43 -2.90 -17.83
N ALA A 582 8.20 -3.21 -16.79
CA ALA A 582 7.89 -4.31 -15.88
C ALA A 582 6.60 -4.03 -15.08
N PRO A 583 5.74 -5.04 -14.81
CA PRO A 583 4.48 -4.84 -14.11
C PRO A 583 4.66 -4.12 -12.76
N ASP A 584 3.89 -3.04 -12.55
CA ASP A 584 3.81 -2.30 -11.29
C ASP A 584 3.01 -3.10 -10.24
N GLU A 585 3.56 -4.21 -9.77
CA GLU A 585 2.93 -5.01 -8.73
C GLU A 585 3.09 -4.35 -7.35
N GLN A 586 2.19 -3.41 -7.01
CA GLN A 586 2.03 -2.83 -5.65
C GLN A 586 3.15 -1.89 -5.16
N PHE A 587 3.73 -1.05 -6.03
CA PHE A 587 4.83 -0.14 -5.65
C PHE A 587 4.49 1.36 -5.72
N ASP A 588 5.27 2.13 -4.95
CA ASP A 588 5.44 3.57 -5.13
C ASP A 588 6.29 3.82 -6.39
N ALA A 589 5.82 4.71 -7.28
CA ALA A 589 6.42 4.99 -8.58
C ALA A 589 7.92 5.35 -8.51
N GLY A 590 8.36 6.03 -7.43
CA GLY A 590 9.76 6.37 -7.25
C GLY A 590 10.67 5.16 -7.04
N LYS A 591 10.20 4.14 -6.31
CA LYS A 591 10.97 2.91 -6.06
C LYS A 591 11.08 2.04 -7.31
N HIS A 592 10.01 1.97 -8.11
CA HIS A 592 10.04 1.25 -9.38
C HIS A 592 11.07 1.85 -10.34
N GLN A 593 11.09 3.18 -10.50
CA GLN A 593 12.09 3.85 -11.34
C GLN A 593 13.53 3.58 -10.87
N GLN A 594 13.78 3.58 -9.56
CA GLN A 594 15.10 3.31 -9.00
C GLN A 594 15.54 1.84 -9.22
N TRP A 595 14.61 0.90 -9.06
CA TRP A 595 14.85 -0.50 -9.39
C TRP A 595 15.12 -0.67 -10.89
N ALA A 596 14.32 -0.06 -11.75
CA ALA A 596 14.43 -0.16 -13.19
C ALA A 596 15.79 0.37 -13.69
N TYR A 597 16.25 1.50 -13.15
CA TYR A 597 17.58 2.02 -13.40
C TYR A 597 18.68 1.04 -12.96
N SER A 598 18.57 0.50 -11.74
CA SER A 598 19.56 -0.43 -11.19
C SER A 598 19.63 -1.74 -11.99
N GLN A 599 18.47 -2.28 -12.39
CA GLN A 599 18.33 -3.47 -13.24
C GLN A 599 18.98 -3.25 -14.61
N GLN A 600 18.73 -2.10 -15.24
CA GLN A 600 19.34 -1.74 -16.53
C GLN A 600 20.87 -1.61 -16.40
N LEU A 601 21.35 -0.88 -15.39
CA LEU A 601 22.78 -0.66 -15.15
C LEU A 601 23.54 -1.97 -14.93
N LEU A 602 22.97 -2.87 -14.12
CA LEU A 602 23.58 -4.18 -13.85
C LEU A 602 23.61 -5.02 -15.12
N PHE A 603 22.50 -5.14 -15.86
CA PHE A 603 22.44 -5.90 -17.10
C PHE A 603 23.45 -5.40 -18.15
N ASP A 604 23.54 -4.09 -18.36
CA ASP A 604 24.53 -3.49 -19.27
C ASP A 604 25.97 -3.79 -18.84
N SER A 605 26.21 -3.86 -17.53
CA SER A 605 27.53 -4.19 -16.97
C SER A 605 27.86 -5.68 -17.13
N VAL A 606 26.90 -6.58 -16.92
CA VAL A 606 27.06 -8.02 -17.16
C VAL A 606 27.34 -8.31 -18.63
N LEU A 607 26.63 -7.68 -19.57
CA LEU A 607 26.87 -7.89 -21.01
C LEU A 607 28.26 -7.40 -21.45
N ARG A 608 28.71 -6.24 -20.94
CA ARG A 608 30.08 -5.75 -21.19
C ARG A 608 31.13 -6.70 -20.62
N LEU A 609 30.93 -7.17 -19.38
CA LEU A 609 31.81 -8.14 -18.74
C LEU A 609 31.87 -9.45 -19.54
N ARG A 610 30.72 -9.99 -19.95
CA ARG A 610 30.63 -11.24 -20.70
C ARG A 610 31.34 -11.13 -22.04
N ARG A 611 31.19 -10.00 -22.76
CA ARG A 611 31.95 -9.71 -23.98
C ARG A 611 33.46 -9.74 -23.75
N GLN A 612 33.94 -9.07 -22.69
CA GLN A 612 35.36 -9.05 -22.35
C GLN A 612 35.89 -10.45 -21.99
N ASN A 613 35.11 -11.22 -21.22
CA ASN A 613 35.50 -12.56 -20.81
C ASN A 613 35.56 -13.54 -21.99
N CYS A 614 34.55 -13.53 -22.88
CA CYS A 614 34.60 -14.33 -24.11
C CYS A 614 35.76 -13.93 -25.02
N GLN A 615 36.04 -12.63 -25.15
CA GLN A 615 37.19 -12.16 -25.93
C GLN A 615 38.52 -12.66 -25.35
N LYS A 616 38.67 -12.66 -24.02
CA LYS A 616 39.88 -13.18 -23.33
C LYS A 616 40.03 -14.69 -23.49
N ALA A 617 38.92 -15.43 -23.41
CA ALA A 617 38.87 -16.89 -23.59
C ALA A 617 38.95 -17.32 -25.06
N GLY A 618 38.88 -16.39 -26.02
CA GLY A 618 38.83 -16.71 -27.45
C GLY A 618 37.52 -17.39 -27.88
N LEU A 619 36.46 -17.28 -27.08
CA LEU A 619 35.16 -17.88 -27.38
C LEU A 619 34.38 -17.06 -28.42
N PRO A 620 33.79 -17.71 -29.45
CA PRO A 620 32.83 -17.09 -30.35
C PRO A 620 31.67 -16.43 -29.57
N LEU A 621 31.28 -15.23 -30.01
CA LEU A 621 30.25 -14.43 -29.35
C LEU A 621 29.29 -13.84 -30.38
N LEU A 622 27.99 -14.12 -30.22
CA LEU A 622 26.92 -13.42 -30.94
C LEU A 622 26.33 -12.32 -30.06
N ASP A 623 26.34 -11.07 -30.53
CA ASP A 623 25.71 -9.96 -29.83
C ASP A 623 24.28 -9.70 -30.32
N ALA A 624 23.32 -10.52 -29.86
CA ALA A 624 21.94 -10.40 -30.29
C ALA A 624 21.31 -9.06 -29.87
N ARG A 625 21.71 -8.48 -28.73
CA ARG A 625 21.25 -7.13 -28.33
C ARG A 625 21.44 -6.10 -29.42
N SER A 626 22.67 -6.02 -29.95
CA SER A 626 23.00 -5.06 -31.01
C SER A 626 22.17 -5.29 -32.28
N LEU A 627 21.82 -6.55 -32.57
CA LEU A 627 20.97 -6.92 -33.71
C LEU A 627 19.50 -6.57 -33.49
N PHE A 628 18.98 -6.68 -32.26
CA PHE A 628 17.65 -6.17 -31.90
C PHE A 628 17.57 -4.65 -32.11
N GLU A 629 18.60 -3.92 -31.69
CA GLU A 629 18.62 -2.46 -31.66
C GLU A 629 19.06 -1.81 -32.98
N ILE A 630 19.46 -2.60 -34.00
CA ILE A 630 20.00 -2.08 -35.28
C ILE A 630 19.03 -1.12 -36.00
N ASN A 631 17.73 -1.34 -35.86
CA ASN A 631 16.66 -0.51 -36.44
C ASN A 631 16.03 0.44 -35.38
N GLY A 632 16.74 0.70 -34.29
CA GLY A 632 16.32 1.52 -33.16
C GLY A 632 15.44 0.79 -32.14
N ALA A 633 15.38 1.35 -30.93
CA ALA A 633 14.67 0.76 -29.79
C ALA A 633 13.17 0.55 -30.02
N HIS A 634 12.51 1.39 -30.82
CA HIS A 634 11.10 1.21 -31.16
C HIS A 634 10.86 -0.06 -31.99
N SER A 635 11.76 -0.38 -32.91
CA SER A 635 11.69 -1.60 -33.71
C SER A 635 12.01 -2.83 -32.87
N ALA A 636 13.02 -2.75 -32.01
CA ALA A 636 13.39 -3.80 -31.07
C ALA A 636 12.22 -4.24 -30.18
N ARG A 637 11.44 -3.28 -29.65
CA ARG A 637 10.24 -3.55 -28.84
C ARG A 637 9.18 -4.39 -29.53
N LYS A 638 9.06 -4.31 -30.86
CA LYS A 638 8.09 -5.15 -31.62
C LYS A 638 8.44 -6.64 -31.58
N TRP A 639 9.69 -6.97 -31.24
CA TRP A 639 10.18 -8.35 -31.10
C TRP A 639 10.21 -8.81 -29.65
N MET A 640 9.69 -7.99 -28.72
CA MET A 640 9.55 -8.30 -27.30
C MET A 640 8.13 -8.76 -26.98
N GLY A 641 8.01 -9.77 -26.13
CA GLY A 641 6.75 -10.27 -25.57
C GLY A 641 6.50 -9.79 -24.14
N SER A 642 7.56 -9.43 -23.43
CA SER A 642 7.51 -8.77 -22.12
C SER A 642 8.63 -7.73 -22.01
N TRP A 643 8.82 -7.15 -20.84
CA TRP A 643 9.92 -6.23 -20.56
C TRP A 643 11.32 -6.88 -20.68
N PHE A 644 11.44 -8.21 -20.74
CA PHE A 644 12.73 -8.89 -20.86
C PHE A 644 12.75 -10.06 -21.85
N LEU A 645 11.60 -10.68 -22.13
CA LEU A 645 11.50 -11.86 -22.98
C LEU A 645 11.11 -11.44 -24.41
N HIS A 646 11.78 -12.00 -25.41
CA HIS A 646 11.38 -11.87 -26.81
C HIS A 646 10.02 -12.56 -27.07
N ASN A 647 9.32 -12.14 -28.13
CA ASN A 647 8.12 -12.84 -28.63
C ASN A 647 8.48 -13.84 -29.74
N ASP A 648 7.47 -14.46 -30.37
CA ASP A 648 7.63 -15.43 -31.46
C ASP A 648 8.51 -14.92 -32.61
N ILE A 649 8.37 -13.64 -33.00
CA ILE A 649 9.19 -13.04 -34.07
C ILE A 649 10.63 -12.85 -33.60
N GLY A 650 10.81 -12.36 -32.37
CA GLY A 650 12.14 -12.23 -31.77
C GLY A 650 12.86 -13.58 -31.65
N ALA A 651 12.16 -14.64 -31.26
CA ALA A 651 12.71 -16.00 -31.20
C ALA A 651 13.18 -16.51 -32.57
N GLN A 652 12.40 -16.26 -33.63
CA GLN A 652 12.79 -16.59 -35.01
C GLN A 652 14.06 -15.86 -35.45
N ASN A 653 14.18 -14.58 -35.11
CA ASN A 653 15.37 -13.78 -35.41
C ASN A 653 16.59 -14.29 -34.65
N VAL A 654 16.47 -14.56 -33.34
CA VAL A 654 17.55 -15.13 -32.52
C VAL A 654 18.05 -16.45 -33.10
N ALA A 655 17.14 -17.36 -33.45
CA ALA A 655 17.51 -18.64 -34.08
C ALA A 655 18.25 -18.44 -35.41
N ALA A 656 17.83 -17.49 -36.24
CA ALA A 656 18.48 -17.17 -37.51
C ALA A 656 19.88 -16.58 -37.34
N TRP A 657 20.08 -15.72 -36.34
CA TRP A 657 21.38 -15.12 -36.08
C TRP A 657 22.37 -16.12 -35.47
N ILE A 658 21.91 -16.98 -34.55
CA ILE A 658 22.73 -18.06 -34.01
C ILE A 658 23.13 -19.04 -35.12
N GLU A 659 22.19 -19.45 -35.97
CA GLU A 659 22.48 -20.27 -37.15
C GLU A 659 23.53 -19.61 -38.06
N SER A 660 23.38 -18.32 -38.36
CA SER A 660 24.34 -17.58 -39.19
C SER A 660 25.73 -17.58 -38.56
N GLU A 661 25.84 -17.32 -37.26
CA GLU A 661 27.13 -17.28 -36.57
C GLU A 661 27.80 -18.66 -36.54
N ILE A 662 27.01 -19.73 -36.31
CA ILE A 662 27.48 -21.13 -36.37
C ILE A 662 28.11 -21.42 -37.74
N GLN A 663 27.49 -20.96 -38.82
CA GLN A 663 27.97 -21.15 -40.19
C GLN A 663 29.22 -20.31 -40.46
N THR A 664 29.18 -19.01 -40.16
CA THR A 664 30.30 -18.09 -40.40
C THR A 664 31.57 -18.51 -39.65
N LYS A 665 31.41 -19.10 -38.46
CA LYS A 665 32.53 -19.56 -37.62
C LYS A 665 32.85 -21.05 -37.76
N ASN A 666 32.12 -21.78 -38.62
CA ASN A 666 32.27 -23.21 -38.85
C ASN A 666 32.30 -24.04 -37.56
N LEU A 667 31.31 -23.83 -36.69
CA LEU A 667 31.30 -24.42 -35.34
C LEU A 667 30.83 -25.88 -35.32
N LEU A 668 30.09 -26.32 -36.34
CA LEU A 668 29.59 -27.69 -36.50
C LEU A 668 30.37 -28.44 -37.60
N PRO A 669 30.43 -29.80 -37.53
CA PRO A 669 31.24 -30.64 -38.42
C PRO A 669 30.59 -31.06 -39.75
#